data_AF-A0A2S5J055-F1
#
_entry.id   AF-A0A2S5J055-F1
#
_cell.length_a   1.000
_cell.length_b   1.000
_cell.length_c   1.000
_cell.angle_alpha   90.00
_cell.angle_beta   90.00
_cell.angle_gamma   90.00
#
_symmetry.space_group_name_H-M   'P 1'
#
loop_
_entity.id
_entity.type
_entity.pdbx_description
1 polymer ?
#
loop_
_entity_poly.entity_id
_entity_poly.type
_entity_poly.pdbx_seq_one_letter_code
_entity_poly.pdbx_strand_id
1 'polypeptide(L)'
;MVADGQYPEYWEADVVLRDGGTAHLRPISPSDADAVQAFHVRQSQNSIYLRFFTYKARLSAKELRRFTEVDHRDRVAFVITRGGDIIGIGRYDRLDDPLEAEVAFNVSDHHQGRGVGSILLEHLAAAARENGISRFSAEVLPENRKMITVFAEAGYEVERHFDDGVVMLSFDIDPTRRSQAVMESREHRAEARSMAELLTPSSVAVIGASREWGTVGYALLEHLVDGGFTGRVYAVNPEAFELNGMISHASLAEIPEPVDLAVIAVPQDQVESVVDACGDAGVKGLLVVTAGYADDDGDGLARQRALVHKARAQGMRVVGPASLGLVNTDPAIRLNASMAPGLPKRGALSLFSQSAGLGVLLYASAHRRGLGVSSVISAGNRADVSGNDAMQFWEDDPTTRAVGLYFESIGNPRKFSRIARRLARTKPVIVAKSDVTGLQLPPGHAVRTSQAPPGALDSMLRQSGVMRVETTEQLMDIAQIVASQPLPQGPGVAVFSNSSALGKVVADGVVSQGMTVARLDAGLQLDTGQSVALPALAAAVADALRDDAVHTVIVTTLPARGLTAEAVAACLQRCAEEAGKPVIASFTGILDARVQLDGLVALPPSDAAPSAPDAPVGTATGTAAAPTVATAPAAPAVATAPAAPTAARSDGKASGTGTGTATGQPAAETDRSLPLQRGLPCFPSPGAALAALGAVVRYAHWRSRDHGEFVDPDGVDADAAARLLAGVRARVADVELTRLTAEESAALMDCYGLRLQPPARFSTADEAIEEAGRLGWPVALKTMDENLRHRLDLGGVRLNIGDAQSLRRNITLMEKVLAPFGSFGMEVQSMAPSGQACSLRAIEDPLMGPVISFGLAGDAVNLLDDWAHAVPPLSTGDIADLVRAPRASRKLFGYQGLPPADVAALEDLVARVALLKDNHPEIARLEFNPVLVASSGLTVLSAAIDVGNPQRRTDSARRAMRD
;
A
#
# COMPACT_ATOMS: atom_id res chain seq x y z
N MET A 1 -25.58 -13.58 -3.25
CA MET A 1 -26.63 -14.59 -3.48
C MET A 1 -26.04 -15.81 -4.16
N VAL A 2 -25.89 -16.85 -3.36
CA VAL A 2 -25.60 -18.23 -3.76
C VAL A 2 -26.91 -18.87 -4.28
N ALA A 3 -26.85 -19.90 -5.12
CA ALA A 3 -28.03 -20.73 -5.41
C ALA A 3 -28.21 -21.72 -4.24
N ASP A 4 -29.43 -21.82 -3.68
CA ASP A 4 -29.69 -22.48 -2.39
C ASP A 4 -28.97 -23.83 -2.24
N GLY A 5 -28.10 -23.95 -1.23
CA GLY A 5 -27.32 -25.16 -0.93
C GLY A 5 -26.02 -25.37 -1.71
N GLN A 6 -25.58 -24.45 -2.58
CA GLN A 6 -24.23 -24.50 -3.16
C GLN A 6 -23.16 -24.03 -2.15
N TYR A 7 -21.96 -24.63 -2.22
CA TYR A 7 -20.83 -24.28 -1.37
C TYR A 7 -20.18 -22.95 -1.85
N PRO A 8 -20.08 -21.91 -1.00
CA PRO A 8 -19.57 -20.60 -1.40
C PRO A 8 -18.03 -20.55 -1.35
N GLU A 9 -17.37 -21.17 -2.34
CA GLU A 9 -15.89 -21.18 -2.50
C GLU A 9 -15.27 -19.78 -2.40
N TYR A 10 -15.98 -18.74 -2.83
CA TYR A 10 -15.48 -17.37 -2.80
C TYR A 10 -15.29 -16.81 -1.39
N TRP A 11 -15.94 -17.35 -0.35
CA TRP A 11 -15.71 -16.98 1.05
C TRP A 11 -14.45 -17.61 1.66
N GLU A 12 -13.70 -18.45 0.92
CA GLU A 12 -12.43 -19.00 1.40
C GLU A 12 -11.31 -17.94 1.45
N ALA A 13 -10.52 -17.95 2.53
CA ALA A 13 -9.46 -17.00 2.76
C ALA A 13 -8.32 -17.61 3.58
N ASP A 14 -7.07 -17.44 3.11
CA ASP A 14 -5.91 -17.64 3.97
C ASP A 14 -5.73 -16.41 4.87
N VAL A 15 -5.57 -16.65 6.17
CA VAL A 15 -5.53 -15.60 7.20
C VAL A 15 -4.21 -15.64 7.97
N VAL A 16 -3.68 -14.48 8.34
CA VAL A 16 -2.50 -14.36 9.21
C VAL A 16 -2.96 -14.24 10.65
N LEU A 17 -2.48 -15.13 11.51
CA LEU A 17 -2.82 -15.14 12.93
C LEU A 17 -1.96 -14.14 13.72
N ARG A 18 -2.42 -13.78 14.93
CA ARG A 18 -1.76 -12.76 15.80
C ARG A 18 -0.31 -13.07 16.15
N ASP A 19 0.11 -14.33 16.06
CA ASP A 19 1.49 -14.77 16.30
C ASP A 19 2.41 -14.70 15.07
N GLY A 20 1.87 -14.48 13.86
CA GLY A 20 2.61 -14.34 12.59
C GLY A 20 2.44 -15.52 11.62
N GLY A 21 2.12 -16.70 12.14
CA GLY A 21 1.81 -17.88 11.31
C GLY A 21 0.46 -17.79 10.61
N THR A 22 0.29 -18.54 9.51
CA THR A 22 -0.94 -18.59 8.72
C THR A 22 -1.91 -19.69 9.18
N ALA A 23 -3.15 -19.60 8.71
CA ALA A 23 -4.19 -20.61 8.76
C ALA A 23 -5.15 -20.42 7.57
N HIS A 24 -5.97 -21.42 7.26
CA HIS A 24 -6.94 -21.37 6.16
C HIS A 24 -8.38 -21.33 6.69
N LEU A 25 -9.15 -20.32 6.32
CA LEU A 25 -10.57 -20.16 6.63
C LEU A 25 -11.41 -20.59 5.44
N ARG A 26 -12.42 -21.44 5.68
CA ARG A 26 -13.40 -21.82 4.67
C ARG A 26 -14.79 -22.12 5.26
N PRO A 27 -15.86 -22.11 4.45
CA PRO A 27 -17.16 -22.62 4.89
C PRO A 27 -17.06 -24.07 5.39
N ILE A 28 -17.94 -24.45 6.32
CA ILE A 28 -18.07 -25.85 6.73
C ILE A 28 -18.75 -26.68 5.64
N SER A 29 -18.40 -27.96 5.57
CA SER A 29 -18.97 -28.95 4.66
C SER A 29 -19.56 -30.14 5.43
N PRO A 30 -20.55 -30.87 4.89
CA PRO A 30 -21.05 -32.10 5.52
C PRO A 30 -19.95 -33.14 5.83
N SER A 31 -18.90 -33.17 5.01
CA SER A 31 -17.70 -34.00 5.18
C SER A 31 -16.85 -33.66 6.42
N ASP A 32 -17.01 -32.48 7.02
CA ASP A 32 -16.26 -32.08 8.21
C ASP A 32 -16.72 -32.79 9.51
N ALA A 33 -17.77 -33.64 9.47
CA ALA A 33 -18.36 -34.25 10.67
C ALA A 33 -17.36 -34.96 11.60
N ASP A 34 -16.42 -35.76 11.04
CA ASP A 34 -15.41 -36.44 11.84
C ASP A 34 -14.33 -35.47 12.35
N ALA A 35 -13.96 -34.46 11.57
CA ALA A 35 -13.02 -33.41 11.98
C ALA A 35 -13.60 -32.54 13.11
N VAL A 36 -14.88 -32.18 13.02
CA VAL A 36 -15.64 -31.48 14.09
C VAL A 36 -15.73 -32.36 15.34
N GLN A 37 -15.97 -33.66 15.19
CA GLN A 37 -16.00 -34.57 16.34
C GLN A 37 -14.62 -34.71 17.00
N ALA A 38 -13.54 -34.81 16.22
CA ALA A 38 -12.17 -34.85 16.72
C ALA A 38 -11.75 -33.52 17.38
N PHE A 39 -12.11 -32.38 16.79
CA PHE A 39 -11.94 -31.05 17.38
C PHE A 39 -12.64 -30.93 18.74
N HIS A 40 -13.91 -31.33 18.83
CA HIS A 40 -14.70 -31.29 20.06
C HIS A 40 -14.09 -32.16 21.18
N VAL A 41 -13.70 -33.40 20.87
CA VAL A 41 -13.14 -34.34 21.86
C VAL A 41 -11.78 -33.89 22.40
N ARG A 42 -11.04 -33.07 21.65
CA ARG A 42 -9.75 -32.49 22.08
C ARG A 42 -9.88 -31.24 22.97
N GLN A 43 -11.08 -30.70 23.18
CA GLN A 43 -11.27 -29.54 24.05
C GLN A 43 -11.36 -29.92 25.53
N SER A 44 -10.92 -29.03 26.41
CA SER A 44 -11.12 -29.19 27.85
C SER A 44 -12.60 -29.18 28.23
N GLN A 45 -12.93 -29.86 29.35
CA GLN A 45 -14.29 -29.88 29.88
C GLN A 45 -14.84 -28.47 30.13
N ASN A 46 -13.96 -27.54 30.55
CA ASN A 46 -14.28 -26.14 30.75
C ASN A 46 -14.69 -25.46 29.44
N SER A 47 -13.90 -25.58 28.36
CA SER A 47 -14.22 -24.92 27.09
C SER A 47 -15.46 -25.52 26.41
N ILE A 48 -15.73 -26.82 26.60
CA ILE A 48 -17.00 -27.47 26.23
C ILE A 48 -18.17 -26.86 27.02
N TYR A 49 -18.05 -26.74 28.34
CA TYR A 49 -19.08 -26.15 29.20
C TYR A 49 -19.34 -24.68 28.85
N LEU A 50 -18.30 -23.87 28.64
CA LEU A 50 -18.43 -22.45 28.27
C LEU A 50 -19.02 -22.22 26.86
N ARG A 51 -19.08 -23.24 25.99
CA ARG A 51 -19.75 -23.19 24.68
C ARG A 51 -21.17 -23.76 24.69
N PHE A 52 -21.42 -24.84 25.42
CA PHE A 52 -22.69 -25.61 25.34
C PHE A 52 -23.54 -25.54 26.61
N PHE A 53 -23.09 -24.80 27.62
CA PHE A 53 -23.67 -24.63 28.97
C PHE A 53 -23.91 -25.96 29.72
N THR A 54 -23.30 -27.03 29.22
CA THR A 54 -23.29 -28.37 29.81
C THR A 54 -22.10 -29.15 29.27
N TYR A 55 -21.58 -30.11 30.04
CA TYR A 55 -20.47 -30.94 29.58
C TYR A 55 -20.97 -32.07 28.66
N LYS A 56 -20.49 -32.07 27.41
CA LYS A 56 -20.75 -33.12 26.42
C LYS A 56 -19.43 -33.81 26.06
N ALA A 57 -19.26 -35.07 26.46
CA ALA A 57 -18.03 -35.82 26.18
C ALA A 57 -17.81 -36.12 24.67
N ARG A 58 -18.91 -36.20 23.90
CA ARG A 58 -18.96 -36.29 22.43
C ARG A 58 -20.21 -35.56 21.94
N LEU A 59 -20.31 -35.35 20.63
CA LEU A 59 -21.52 -34.82 19.99
C LEU A 59 -22.37 -36.01 19.51
N SER A 60 -23.69 -35.88 19.54
CA SER A 60 -24.57 -36.88 18.92
C SER A 60 -24.54 -36.77 17.39
N ALA A 61 -24.86 -37.86 16.68
CA ALA A 61 -24.96 -37.83 15.21
C ALA A 61 -25.98 -36.77 14.70
N LYS A 62 -27.00 -36.43 15.50
CA LYS A 62 -27.95 -35.35 15.18
C LYS A 62 -27.32 -33.96 15.33
N GLU A 63 -26.48 -33.75 16.34
CA GLU A 63 -25.75 -32.49 16.53
C GLU A 63 -24.66 -32.31 15.47
N LEU A 64 -23.89 -33.36 15.14
CA LEU A 64 -22.89 -33.31 14.07
C LEU A 64 -23.52 -32.89 12.74
N ARG A 65 -24.61 -33.55 12.32
CA ARG A 65 -25.36 -33.13 11.12
C ARG A 65 -25.86 -31.69 11.22
N ARG A 66 -26.49 -31.27 12.34
CA ARG A 66 -26.91 -29.87 12.52
C ARG A 66 -25.72 -28.89 12.44
N PHE A 67 -24.50 -29.32 12.77
CA PHE A 67 -23.33 -28.46 12.78
C PHE A 67 -22.62 -28.39 11.41
N THR A 68 -22.68 -29.43 10.58
CA THR A 68 -22.00 -29.51 9.27
C THR A 68 -22.92 -29.41 8.06
N GLU A 69 -24.21 -29.73 8.20
CA GLU A 69 -25.25 -29.51 7.19
C GLU A 69 -25.87 -28.12 7.43
N VAL A 70 -25.51 -27.17 6.56
CA VAL A 70 -25.93 -25.77 6.58
C VAL A 70 -26.34 -25.31 5.17
N ASP A 71 -27.20 -24.30 5.08
CA ASP A 71 -27.76 -23.77 3.83
C ASP A 71 -26.94 -22.61 3.21
N HIS A 72 -25.94 -22.11 3.95
CA HIS A 72 -25.09 -20.96 3.62
C HIS A 72 -25.84 -19.61 3.48
N ARG A 73 -27.09 -19.52 3.98
CA ARG A 73 -27.95 -18.35 3.85
C ARG A 73 -28.46 -17.86 5.21
N ASP A 74 -29.29 -18.68 5.83
CA ASP A 74 -29.91 -18.44 7.13
C ASP A 74 -29.12 -19.15 8.22
N ARG A 75 -28.32 -20.15 7.84
CA ARG A 75 -27.39 -20.86 8.71
C ARG A 75 -26.04 -20.91 8.00
N VAL A 76 -25.04 -20.29 8.62
CA VAL A 76 -23.66 -20.24 8.11
C VAL A 76 -22.72 -20.73 9.19
N ALA A 77 -21.70 -21.50 8.80
CA ALA A 77 -20.58 -21.80 9.67
C ALA A 77 -19.28 -21.80 8.89
N PHE A 78 -18.23 -21.24 9.51
CA PHE A 78 -16.86 -21.23 9.04
C PHE A 78 -15.98 -22.09 9.94
N VAL A 79 -15.01 -22.76 9.34
CA VAL A 79 -13.91 -23.43 10.03
C VAL A 79 -12.61 -22.71 9.69
N ILE A 80 -11.73 -22.56 10.68
CA ILE A 80 -10.32 -22.22 10.45
C ILE A 80 -9.50 -23.47 10.71
N THR A 81 -8.65 -23.85 9.75
CA THR A 81 -7.80 -25.05 9.79
C THR A 81 -6.31 -24.72 9.74
N ARG A 82 -5.49 -25.60 10.32
CA ARG A 82 -4.03 -25.63 10.18
C ARG A 82 -3.55 -27.07 10.31
N GLY A 83 -2.68 -27.53 9.41
CA GLY A 83 -2.25 -28.93 9.31
C GLY A 83 -3.40 -29.90 8.98
N GLY A 84 -4.44 -29.42 8.30
CA GLY A 84 -5.72 -30.13 8.12
C GLY A 84 -6.63 -30.15 9.35
N ASP A 85 -6.09 -29.87 10.54
CA ASP A 85 -6.82 -29.85 11.80
C ASP A 85 -7.67 -28.58 11.96
N ILE A 86 -8.92 -28.71 12.40
CA ILE A 86 -9.78 -27.57 12.77
C ILE A 86 -9.23 -26.94 14.06
N ILE A 87 -8.88 -25.65 14.00
CA ILE A 87 -8.41 -24.86 15.15
C ILE A 87 -9.47 -23.90 15.69
N GLY A 88 -10.54 -23.64 14.94
CA GLY A 88 -11.72 -22.91 15.40
C GLY A 88 -12.92 -23.07 14.48
N ILE A 89 -14.12 -22.92 15.06
CA ILE A 89 -15.42 -22.95 14.38
C ILE A 89 -16.21 -21.72 14.83
N GLY A 90 -16.76 -20.98 13.87
CA GLY A 90 -17.72 -19.90 14.11
C GLY A 90 -19.00 -20.17 13.31
N ARG A 91 -20.17 -19.85 13.86
CA ARG A 91 -21.45 -20.00 13.17
C ARG A 91 -22.42 -18.85 13.48
N TYR A 92 -23.39 -18.64 12.60
CA TYR A 92 -24.66 -18.03 12.96
C TYR A 92 -25.86 -18.90 12.53
N ASP A 93 -26.98 -18.74 13.22
CA ASP A 93 -28.31 -19.20 12.79
C ASP A 93 -29.28 -17.99 12.88
N ARG A 94 -29.99 -17.66 11.79
CA ARG A 94 -30.95 -16.53 11.73
C ARG A 94 -32.14 -16.77 12.68
N LEU A 95 -32.63 -15.69 13.30
CA LEU A 95 -33.76 -15.71 14.23
C LEU A 95 -35.10 -15.43 13.51
N ASP A 96 -36.18 -15.32 14.29
CA ASP A 96 -37.52 -14.98 13.79
C ASP A 96 -37.60 -13.54 13.23
N ASP A 97 -36.73 -12.63 13.69
CA ASP A 97 -36.47 -11.36 13.00
C ASP A 97 -35.49 -11.62 11.83
N PRO A 98 -35.89 -11.34 10.57
CA PRO A 98 -35.04 -11.60 9.42
C PRO A 98 -33.73 -10.79 9.40
N LEU A 99 -33.61 -9.72 10.19
CA LEU A 99 -32.41 -8.88 10.28
C LEU A 99 -31.40 -9.33 11.35
N GLU A 100 -31.74 -10.32 12.19
CA GLU A 100 -30.93 -10.76 13.32
C GLU A 100 -30.52 -12.25 13.25
N ALA A 101 -29.34 -12.58 13.77
CA ALA A 101 -28.89 -13.97 13.93
C ALA A 101 -28.13 -14.21 15.25
N GLU A 102 -28.33 -15.38 15.87
CA GLU A 102 -27.54 -15.85 17.01
C GLU A 102 -26.14 -16.25 16.50
N VAL A 103 -25.09 -15.65 17.04
CA VAL A 103 -23.69 -15.91 16.64
C VAL A 103 -22.89 -16.60 17.76
N ALA A 104 -22.17 -17.67 17.41
CA ALA A 104 -21.48 -18.48 18.40
C ALA A 104 -20.16 -19.11 17.92
N PHE A 105 -19.19 -19.22 18.83
CA PHE A 105 -17.79 -19.54 18.52
C PHE A 105 -17.23 -20.65 19.43
N ASN A 106 -16.38 -21.51 18.87
CA ASN A 106 -15.56 -22.46 19.62
C ASN A 106 -14.13 -22.43 19.06
N VAL A 107 -13.13 -22.20 19.91
CA VAL A 107 -11.72 -22.04 19.50
C VAL A 107 -10.85 -22.99 20.31
N SER A 108 -10.01 -23.76 19.61
CA SER A 108 -9.13 -24.79 20.19
C SER A 108 -8.34 -24.22 21.36
N ASP A 109 -8.34 -24.91 22.51
CA ASP A 109 -7.62 -24.46 23.71
C ASP A 109 -6.14 -24.15 23.45
N HIS A 110 -5.50 -24.88 22.52
CA HIS A 110 -4.11 -24.65 22.09
C HIS A 110 -3.91 -23.44 21.15
N HIS A 111 -4.98 -22.85 20.62
CA HIS A 111 -4.96 -21.72 19.66
C HIS A 111 -5.68 -20.46 20.18
N GLN A 112 -6.18 -20.47 21.42
CA GLN A 112 -6.76 -19.28 22.05
C GLN A 112 -5.71 -18.17 22.18
N GLY A 113 -6.17 -16.91 22.05
CA GLY A 113 -5.30 -15.73 22.02
C GLY A 113 -4.68 -15.41 20.65
N ARG A 114 -4.67 -16.34 19.68
CA ARG A 114 -4.08 -16.15 18.34
C ARG A 114 -4.94 -15.34 17.35
N GLY A 115 -6.04 -14.73 17.82
CA GLY A 115 -6.95 -13.92 16.99
C GLY A 115 -8.08 -14.69 16.27
N VAL A 116 -8.05 -16.03 16.29
CA VAL A 116 -9.01 -16.95 15.63
C VAL A 116 -10.48 -16.53 15.79
N GLY A 117 -10.90 -16.18 17.01
CA GLY A 117 -12.29 -15.76 17.29
C GLY A 117 -12.69 -14.42 16.65
N SER A 118 -11.77 -13.45 16.60
CA SER A 118 -12.01 -12.16 15.94
C SER A 118 -12.11 -12.34 14.42
N ILE A 119 -11.22 -13.16 13.83
CA ILE A 119 -11.23 -13.48 12.40
C ILE A 119 -12.54 -14.18 12.01
N LEU A 120 -13.00 -15.15 12.81
CA LEU A 120 -14.31 -15.80 12.60
C LEU A 120 -15.47 -14.81 12.68
N LEU A 121 -15.47 -13.89 13.65
CA LEU A 121 -16.53 -12.87 13.79
C LEU A 121 -16.57 -11.93 12.58
N GLU A 122 -15.40 -11.50 12.12
CA GLU A 122 -15.21 -10.64 10.96
C GLU A 122 -15.75 -11.29 9.66
N HIS A 123 -15.44 -12.58 9.44
CA HIS A 123 -15.94 -13.33 8.28
C HIS A 123 -17.44 -13.71 8.39
N LEU A 124 -17.94 -13.97 9.61
CA LEU A 124 -19.38 -14.18 9.83
C LEU A 124 -20.17 -12.90 9.58
N ALA A 125 -19.71 -11.74 10.07
CA ALA A 125 -20.37 -10.46 9.82
C ALA A 125 -20.38 -10.11 8.32
N ALA A 126 -19.24 -10.34 7.64
CA ALA A 126 -19.13 -10.26 6.19
C ALA A 126 -20.19 -11.11 5.44
N ALA A 127 -20.33 -12.40 5.78
CA ALA A 127 -21.31 -13.30 5.17
C ALA A 127 -22.76 -12.97 5.56
N ALA A 128 -22.99 -12.52 6.79
CA ALA A 128 -24.29 -12.13 7.31
C ALA A 128 -24.86 -10.91 6.57
N ARG A 129 -24.02 -9.88 6.32
CA ARG A 129 -24.41 -8.73 5.49
C ARG A 129 -24.74 -9.12 4.04
N GLU A 130 -24.02 -10.06 3.42
CA GLU A 130 -24.40 -10.57 2.08
C GLU A 130 -25.77 -11.27 2.10
N ASN A 131 -26.13 -11.89 3.23
CA ASN A 131 -27.41 -12.56 3.47
C ASN A 131 -28.49 -11.67 4.12
N GLY A 132 -28.29 -10.35 4.16
CA GLY A 132 -29.30 -9.36 4.59
C GLY A 132 -29.55 -9.32 6.10
N ILE A 133 -28.57 -9.70 6.92
CA ILE A 133 -28.56 -9.56 8.38
C ILE A 133 -27.79 -8.28 8.74
N SER A 134 -28.32 -7.48 9.65
CA SER A 134 -27.66 -6.26 10.16
C SER A 134 -27.31 -6.32 11.65
N ARG A 135 -27.79 -7.34 12.38
CA ARG A 135 -27.55 -7.51 13.82
C ARG A 135 -27.12 -8.93 14.20
N PHE A 136 -26.20 -9.03 15.16
CA PHE A 136 -25.90 -10.28 15.86
C PHE A 136 -26.30 -10.20 17.34
N SER A 137 -26.81 -11.31 17.85
CA SER A 137 -26.97 -11.57 19.29
C SER A 137 -26.16 -12.80 19.70
N ALA A 138 -25.74 -12.87 20.98
CA ALA A 138 -24.95 -13.98 21.50
C ALA A 138 -25.18 -14.22 23.00
N GLU A 139 -25.56 -15.44 23.35
CA GLU A 139 -25.60 -15.91 24.75
C GLU A 139 -24.18 -16.28 25.22
N VAL A 140 -23.73 -15.68 26.33
CA VAL A 140 -22.41 -15.92 26.90
C VAL A 140 -22.50 -16.05 28.42
N LEU A 141 -22.02 -17.17 28.99
CA LEU A 141 -21.93 -17.32 30.45
C LEU A 141 -21.08 -16.18 31.06
N PRO A 142 -21.47 -15.57 32.19
CA PRO A 142 -20.75 -14.44 32.82
C PRO A 142 -19.28 -14.73 33.15
N GLU A 143 -18.93 -16.01 33.29
CA GLU A 143 -17.58 -16.51 33.56
C GLU A 143 -16.69 -16.48 32.30
N ASN A 144 -17.26 -16.52 31.10
CA ASN A 144 -16.56 -16.55 29.81
C ASN A 144 -16.07 -15.16 29.37
N ARG A 145 -15.25 -14.53 30.24
CA ARG A 145 -14.65 -13.21 30.00
C ARG A 145 -13.89 -13.13 28.68
N LYS A 146 -13.28 -14.23 28.22
CA LYS A 146 -12.59 -14.33 26.92
C LYS A 146 -13.52 -13.97 25.76
N MET A 147 -14.72 -14.55 25.71
CA MET A 147 -15.69 -14.24 24.63
C MET A 147 -16.25 -12.82 24.74
N ILE A 148 -16.57 -12.36 25.95
CA ILE A 148 -17.03 -10.98 26.19
C ILE A 148 -15.97 -9.97 25.71
N THR A 149 -14.68 -10.27 25.92
CA THR A 149 -13.57 -9.48 25.37
C THR A 149 -13.49 -9.54 23.84
N VAL A 150 -13.70 -10.70 23.19
CA VAL A 150 -13.68 -10.79 21.71
C VAL A 150 -14.70 -9.84 21.07
N PHE A 151 -15.93 -9.78 21.60
CA PHE A 151 -16.95 -8.84 21.10
C PHE A 151 -16.59 -7.37 21.41
N ALA A 152 -16.11 -7.07 22.63
CA ALA A 152 -15.73 -5.71 23.01
C ALA A 152 -14.48 -5.17 22.27
N GLU A 153 -13.54 -6.05 21.91
CA GLU A 153 -12.34 -5.76 21.10
C GLU A 153 -12.59 -5.95 19.59
N ALA A 154 -13.82 -6.26 19.16
CA ALA A 154 -14.19 -6.24 17.76
C ALA A 154 -14.36 -4.80 17.23
N GLY A 155 -14.75 -3.87 18.10
CA GLY A 155 -14.96 -2.45 17.81
C GLY A 155 -16.41 -2.05 17.54
N TYR A 156 -17.35 -3.01 17.57
CA TYR A 156 -18.79 -2.77 17.56
C TYR A 156 -19.28 -2.13 18.87
N GLU A 157 -20.47 -1.52 18.83
CA GLU A 157 -21.16 -1.03 20.03
C GLU A 157 -22.01 -2.17 20.61
N VAL A 158 -21.50 -2.80 21.67
CA VAL A 158 -22.07 -4.02 22.25
C VAL A 158 -22.94 -3.71 23.46
N GLU A 159 -24.25 -3.76 23.26
CA GLU A 159 -25.24 -3.77 24.34
C GLU A 159 -25.14 -5.06 25.15
N ARG A 160 -25.56 -5.00 26.42
CA ARG A 160 -25.45 -6.13 27.36
C ARG A 160 -26.67 -6.20 28.27
N HIS A 161 -27.33 -7.36 28.28
CA HIS A 161 -28.37 -7.69 29.23
C HIS A 161 -27.99 -8.93 30.04
N PHE A 162 -28.59 -9.09 31.22
CA PHE A 162 -28.48 -10.30 32.03
C PHE A 162 -29.87 -10.95 32.08
N ASP A 163 -30.00 -12.13 31.50
CA ASP A 163 -31.26 -12.88 31.45
C ASP A 163 -30.99 -14.35 31.80
N ASP A 164 -31.88 -14.97 32.58
CA ASP A 164 -31.82 -16.35 33.12
C ASP A 164 -30.43 -16.92 33.53
N GLY A 165 -29.49 -16.03 33.91
CA GLY A 165 -28.13 -16.38 34.36
C GLY A 165 -27.05 -16.33 33.26
N VAL A 166 -27.41 -16.06 32.00
CA VAL A 166 -26.46 -15.74 30.92
C VAL A 166 -26.30 -14.22 30.76
N VAL A 167 -25.23 -13.81 30.07
CA VAL A 167 -25.10 -12.46 29.51
C VAL A 167 -25.56 -12.54 28.06
N MET A 168 -26.64 -11.85 27.72
CA MET A 168 -27.00 -11.61 26.34
C MET A 168 -26.20 -10.40 25.83
N LEU A 169 -25.53 -10.57 24.69
CA LEU A 169 -24.82 -9.50 23.99
C LEU A 169 -25.55 -9.24 22.67
N SER A 170 -25.82 -7.98 22.33
CA SER A 170 -26.39 -7.57 21.05
C SER A 170 -25.56 -6.44 20.43
N PHE A 171 -25.34 -6.50 19.12
CA PHE A 171 -24.60 -5.46 18.39
C PHE A 171 -24.96 -5.47 16.89
N ASP A 172 -25.02 -4.28 16.31
CA ASP A 172 -25.13 -4.11 14.87
C ASP A 172 -23.78 -4.42 14.19
N ILE A 173 -23.82 -5.11 13.05
CA ILE A 173 -22.64 -5.72 12.42
C ILE A 173 -22.07 -4.91 11.26
N ASP A 174 -22.68 -3.78 10.92
CA ASP A 174 -22.19 -2.88 9.88
C ASP A 174 -20.88 -2.19 10.29
N PRO A 175 -19.98 -1.88 9.35
CA PRO A 175 -18.66 -1.35 9.69
C PRO A 175 -18.77 0.03 10.33
N THR A 176 -18.33 0.17 11.58
CA THR A 176 -18.07 1.48 12.18
C THR A 176 -16.61 1.87 11.95
N ARG A 177 -16.32 3.17 11.92
CA ARG A 177 -14.94 3.71 11.91
C ARG A 177 -14.05 3.10 13.01
N ARG A 178 -14.66 2.69 14.12
CA ARG A 178 -14.00 2.01 15.23
C ARG A 178 -13.71 0.54 14.94
N SER A 179 -14.66 -0.22 14.38
CA SER A 179 -14.40 -1.63 14.02
C SER A 179 -13.36 -1.73 12.90
N GLN A 180 -13.46 -0.86 11.87
CA GLN A 180 -12.48 -0.72 10.78
C GLN A 180 -11.06 -0.47 11.33
N ALA A 181 -10.87 0.57 12.15
CA ALA A 181 -9.55 0.89 12.71
C ALA A 181 -8.95 -0.24 13.58
N VAL A 182 -9.79 -1.06 14.23
CA VAL A 182 -9.32 -2.24 14.96
C VAL A 182 -9.03 -3.41 14.02
N MET A 183 -9.81 -3.63 12.95
CA MET A 183 -9.50 -4.59 11.88
C MET A 183 -8.13 -4.29 11.27
N GLU A 184 -7.91 -3.04 10.81
CA GLU A 184 -6.60 -2.57 10.32
C GLU A 184 -5.47 -2.80 11.33
N SER A 185 -5.70 -2.47 12.61
CA SER A 185 -4.69 -2.67 13.66
C SER A 185 -4.39 -4.15 13.92
N ARG A 186 -5.37 -5.06 13.73
CA ARG A 186 -5.16 -6.52 13.81
C ARG A 186 -4.35 -7.01 12.61
N GLU A 187 -4.76 -6.63 11.40
CA GLU A 187 -4.08 -6.90 10.13
C GLU A 187 -2.60 -6.49 10.19
N HIS A 188 -2.35 -5.21 10.48
CA HIS A 188 -1.02 -4.61 10.52
C HIS A 188 -0.07 -5.37 11.45
N ARG A 189 -0.46 -5.61 12.70
CA ARG A 189 0.38 -6.33 13.68
C ARG A 189 0.60 -7.80 13.30
N ALA A 190 -0.39 -8.47 12.71
CA ALA A 190 -0.25 -9.85 12.27
C ALA A 190 0.74 -9.96 11.10
N GLU A 191 0.62 -9.09 10.09
CA GLU A 191 1.51 -9.06 8.93
C GLU A 191 2.93 -8.59 9.27
N ALA A 192 3.08 -7.53 10.07
CA ALA A 192 4.37 -7.07 10.57
C ALA A 192 5.09 -8.16 11.39
N ARG A 193 4.35 -8.89 12.24
CA ARG A 193 4.89 -10.04 12.99
C ARG A 193 5.30 -11.18 12.06
N SER A 194 4.47 -11.51 11.08
CA SER A 194 4.72 -12.54 10.07
C SER A 194 6.02 -12.28 9.29
N MET A 195 6.25 -11.03 8.92
CA MET A 195 7.47 -10.58 8.24
C MET A 195 8.69 -10.53 9.17
N ALA A 196 8.51 -10.20 10.45
CA ALA A 196 9.59 -10.27 11.43
C ALA A 196 10.13 -11.71 11.57
N GLU A 197 9.29 -12.74 11.57
CA GLU A 197 9.75 -14.13 11.66
C GLU A 197 10.55 -14.59 10.42
N LEU A 198 10.40 -13.93 9.27
CA LEU A 198 11.21 -14.13 8.07
C LEU A 198 12.55 -13.34 8.10
N LEU A 199 12.55 -12.13 8.66
CA LEU A 199 13.70 -11.22 8.65
C LEU A 199 14.57 -11.27 9.91
N THR A 200 14.09 -11.88 11.00
CA THR A 200 14.80 -12.02 12.28
C THR A 200 14.85 -13.48 12.79
N PRO A 201 15.18 -14.48 11.95
CA PRO A 201 15.23 -15.89 12.39
C PRO A 201 16.36 -16.13 13.40
N SER A 202 16.17 -17.05 14.33
CA SER A 202 17.21 -17.54 15.26
C SER A 202 17.93 -18.80 14.75
N SER A 203 17.38 -19.44 13.73
CA SER A 203 17.93 -20.62 13.06
C SER A 203 17.52 -20.67 11.58
N VAL A 204 18.47 -21.02 10.72
CA VAL A 204 18.31 -21.10 9.27
C VAL A 204 18.83 -22.45 8.77
N ALA A 205 18.04 -23.17 7.98
CA ALA A 205 18.47 -24.40 7.31
C ALA A 205 18.59 -24.18 5.80
N VAL A 206 19.74 -24.50 5.21
CA VAL A 206 19.98 -24.43 3.75
C VAL A 206 19.80 -25.82 3.15
N ILE A 207 18.72 -26.01 2.41
CA ILE A 207 18.28 -27.28 1.84
C ILE A 207 18.65 -27.31 0.36
N GLY A 208 19.47 -28.30 -0.02
CA GLY A 208 20.19 -28.27 -1.30
C GLY A 208 21.56 -27.59 -1.20
N ALA A 209 22.10 -27.40 0.01
CA ALA A 209 23.50 -27.01 0.20
C ALA A 209 24.43 -28.05 -0.45
N SER A 210 25.58 -27.62 -0.99
CA SER A 210 26.46 -28.50 -1.78
C SER A 210 27.95 -28.21 -1.54
N ARG A 211 28.83 -29.12 -1.97
CA ARG A 211 30.28 -28.92 -2.09
C ARG A 211 30.68 -28.36 -3.47
N GLU A 212 29.79 -28.42 -4.44
CA GLU A 212 30.08 -27.95 -5.80
C GLU A 212 30.02 -26.43 -5.86
N TRP A 213 31.19 -25.82 -5.95
CA TRP A 213 31.36 -24.39 -6.12
C TRP A 213 30.61 -23.88 -7.35
N GLY A 214 29.92 -22.74 -7.21
CA GLY A 214 29.05 -22.17 -8.24
C GLY A 214 27.60 -22.69 -8.23
N THR A 215 27.26 -23.69 -7.41
CA THR A 215 25.85 -24.04 -7.17
C THR A 215 25.16 -23.01 -6.25
N VAL A 216 23.86 -22.81 -6.44
CA VAL A 216 23.07 -21.84 -5.66
C VAL A 216 23.06 -22.17 -4.16
N GLY A 217 22.92 -23.45 -3.80
CA GLY A 217 22.95 -23.89 -2.41
C GLY A 217 24.33 -23.80 -1.74
N TYR A 218 25.43 -23.91 -2.51
CA TYR A 218 26.78 -23.59 -2.01
C TYR A 218 26.86 -22.09 -1.66
N ALA A 219 26.52 -21.22 -2.62
CA ALA A 219 26.61 -19.77 -2.45
C ALA A 219 25.75 -19.25 -1.29
N LEU A 220 24.53 -19.75 -1.11
CA LEU A 220 23.65 -19.33 0.00
C LEU A 220 24.18 -19.77 1.38
N LEU A 221 24.86 -20.92 1.49
CA LEU A 221 25.52 -21.34 2.72
C LEU A 221 26.78 -20.50 3.01
N GLU A 222 27.59 -20.26 1.97
CA GLU A 222 28.79 -19.41 2.04
C GLU A 222 28.42 -17.97 2.47
N HIS A 223 27.44 -17.36 1.79
CA HIS A 223 26.97 -16.00 2.07
C HIS A 223 26.37 -15.80 3.47
N LEU A 224 25.75 -16.83 4.06
CA LEU A 224 25.25 -16.80 5.45
C LEU A 224 26.40 -16.83 6.47
N VAL A 225 27.42 -17.65 6.22
CA VAL A 225 28.59 -17.81 7.11
C VAL A 225 29.51 -16.60 7.01
N ASP A 226 29.85 -16.14 5.80
CA ASP A 226 30.73 -14.98 5.56
C ASP A 226 30.01 -13.65 5.84
N GLY A 227 28.69 -13.61 5.61
CA GLY A 227 27.81 -12.56 6.13
C GLY A 227 27.81 -12.52 7.67
N GLY A 228 28.23 -13.60 8.32
CA GLY A 228 28.39 -13.74 9.76
C GLY A 228 27.09 -13.54 10.52
N PHE A 229 26.06 -14.26 10.05
CA PHE A 229 24.76 -14.40 10.71
C PHE A 229 24.94 -14.83 12.18
N THR A 230 24.18 -14.21 13.09
CA THR A 230 24.33 -14.41 14.54
C THR A 230 23.55 -15.60 15.10
N GLY A 231 22.56 -16.08 14.35
CA GLY A 231 21.79 -17.28 14.66
C GLY A 231 22.49 -18.56 14.22
N ARG A 232 21.80 -19.70 14.37
CA ARG A 232 22.33 -21.02 14.00
C ARG A 232 22.11 -21.29 12.51
N VAL A 233 23.13 -21.83 11.84
CA VAL A 233 23.04 -22.29 10.45
C VAL A 233 23.08 -23.82 10.43
N TYR A 234 22.23 -24.44 9.62
CA TYR A 234 22.22 -25.88 9.35
C TYR A 234 22.33 -26.11 7.84
N ALA A 235 23.16 -27.05 7.41
CA ALA A 235 23.30 -27.43 6.01
C ALA A 235 22.64 -28.80 5.79
N VAL A 236 21.72 -28.92 4.84
CA VAL A 236 20.97 -30.15 4.56
C VAL A 236 21.31 -30.70 3.17
N ASN A 237 21.97 -31.86 3.15
CA ASN A 237 22.43 -32.58 1.96
C ASN A 237 22.51 -34.10 2.26
N PRO A 238 21.82 -34.98 1.50
CA PRO A 238 21.82 -36.43 1.75
C PRO A 238 23.17 -37.17 1.57
N GLU A 239 24.13 -36.59 0.85
CA GLU A 239 25.39 -37.24 0.45
C GLU A 239 26.63 -36.67 1.17
N ALA A 240 26.54 -35.45 1.69
CA ALA A 240 27.65 -34.74 2.31
C ALA A 240 27.56 -34.78 3.85
N PHE A 241 28.53 -35.43 4.49
CA PHE A 241 28.67 -35.39 5.96
C PHE A 241 29.10 -34.01 6.52
N GLU A 242 29.78 -33.20 5.70
CA GLU A 242 30.37 -31.92 6.09
C GLU A 242 30.34 -30.93 4.92
N LEU A 243 29.87 -29.71 5.17
CA LEU A 243 29.77 -28.60 4.22
C LEU A 243 30.27 -27.32 4.92
N ASN A 244 31.08 -26.50 4.22
CA ASN A 244 31.63 -25.23 4.75
C ASN A 244 32.16 -25.28 6.20
N GLY A 245 32.88 -26.36 6.58
CA GLY A 245 33.46 -26.54 7.91
C GLY A 245 32.47 -26.92 9.03
N MET A 246 31.22 -27.25 8.69
CA MET A 246 30.17 -27.67 9.63
C MET A 246 29.55 -29.01 9.23
N ILE A 247 29.05 -29.76 10.22
CA ILE A 247 28.32 -31.01 9.99
C ILE A 247 27.06 -30.69 9.16
N SER A 248 26.78 -31.54 8.17
CA SER A 248 25.56 -31.46 7.37
C SER A 248 24.66 -32.66 7.67
N HIS A 249 23.35 -32.40 7.66
CA HIS A 249 22.30 -33.37 7.97
C HIS A 249 21.72 -33.94 6.66
N ALA A 250 21.38 -35.23 6.64
CA ALA A 250 20.79 -35.86 5.45
C ALA A 250 19.31 -35.44 5.24
N SER A 251 18.62 -35.04 6.32
CA SER A 251 17.26 -34.50 6.27
C SER A 251 17.00 -33.44 7.34
N LEU A 252 15.93 -32.66 7.17
CA LEU A 252 15.51 -31.64 8.15
C LEU A 252 15.14 -32.24 9.52
N ALA A 253 14.66 -33.49 9.53
CA ALA A 253 14.26 -34.21 10.75
C ALA A 253 15.45 -34.68 11.62
N GLU A 254 16.68 -34.59 11.11
CA GLU A 254 17.90 -34.88 11.87
C GLU A 254 18.46 -33.65 12.60
N ILE A 255 17.89 -32.46 12.39
CA ILE A 255 18.32 -31.24 13.07
C ILE A 255 17.81 -31.28 14.52
N PRO A 256 18.70 -31.15 15.53
CA PRO A 256 18.32 -31.36 16.94
C PRO A 256 17.55 -30.19 17.57
N GLU A 257 17.33 -29.09 16.85
CA GLU A 257 16.71 -27.86 17.34
C GLU A 257 15.75 -27.25 16.31
N PRO A 258 14.73 -26.47 16.72
CA PRO A 258 13.79 -25.85 15.79
C PRO A 258 14.47 -24.93 14.76
N VAL A 259 13.95 -24.95 13.53
CA VAL A 259 14.38 -24.10 12.40
C VAL A 259 13.30 -23.02 12.16
N ASP A 260 13.64 -21.74 12.29
CA ASP A 260 12.70 -20.66 11.97
C ASP A 260 12.49 -20.51 10.45
N LEU A 261 13.61 -20.50 9.69
CA LEU A 261 13.64 -20.25 8.24
C LEU A 261 14.32 -21.39 7.46
N ALA A 262 13.63 -21.97 6.48
CA ALA A 262 14.21 -22.90 5.51
C ALA A 262 14.51 -22.20 4.18
N VAL A 263 15.75 -22.28 3.72
CA VAL A 263 16.21 -21.77 2.42
C VAL A 263 16.26 -22.96 1.46
N ILE A 264 15.39 -22.95 0.44
CA ILE A 264 15.14 -24.08 -0.45
C ILE A 264 15.78 -23.79 -1.81
N ALA A 265 16.86 -24.52 -2.10
CA ALA A 265 17.67 -24.44 -3.33
C ALA A 265 17.77 -25.79 -4.06
N VAL A 266 16.79 -26.68 -3.88
CA VAL A 266 16.69 -27.98 -4.57
C VAL A 266 15.99 -27.86 -5.93
N PRO A 267 16.11 -28.87 -6.84
CA PRO A 267 15.31 -28.96 -8.06
C PRO A 267 13.80 -28.82 -7.84
N GLN A 268 13.08 -28.29 -8.84
CA GLN A 268 11.67 -27.88 -8.71
C GLN A 268 10.74 -29.03 -8.30
N ASP A 269 10.96 -30.22 -8.84
CA ASP A 269 10.26 -31.47 -8.54
C ASP A 269 10.42 -31.95 -7.08
N GLN A 270 11.49 -31.51 -6.41
CA GLN A 270 11.79 -31.85 -5.01
C GLN A 270 11.24 -30.82 -4.01
N VAL A 271 10.90 -29.60 -4.46
CA VAL A 271 10.44 -28.53 -3.56
C VAL A 271 9.19 -28.95 -2.79
N GLU A 272 8.27 -29.69 -3.41
CA GLU A 272 7.01 -30.08 -2.76
C GLU A 272 7.21 -31.01 -1.55
N SER A 273 8.17 -31.94 -1.59
CA SER A 273 8.45 -32.84 -0.47
C SER A 273 9.29 -32.16 0.62
N VAL A 274 10.11 -31.17 0.25
CA VAL A 274 10.78 -30.28 1.21
C VAL A 274 9.75 -29.43 1.98
N VAL A 275 8.67 -28.99 1.34
CA VAL A 275 7.58 -28.24 2.01
C VAL A 275 6.86 -29.11 3.04
N ASP A 276 6.64 -30.40 2.78
CA ASP A 276 6.11 -31.34 3.79
C ASP A 276 7.06 -31.45 4.98
N ALA A 277 8.34 -31.75 4.74
CA ALA A 277 9.34 -31.88 5.80
C ALA A 277 9.50 -30.61 6.64
N CYS A 278 9.39 -29.43 6.03
CA CYS A 278 9.35 -28.14 6.75
C CYS A 278 8.10 -27.99 7.62
N GLY A 279 6.94 -28.45 7.15
CA GLY A 279 5.70 -28.50 7.94
C GLY A 279 5.83 -29.41 9.16
N ASP A 280 6.31 -30.64 8.97
CA ASP A 280 6.53 -31.63 10.03
C ASP A 280 7.56 -31.16 11.07
N ALA A 281 8.62 -30.46 10.64
CA ALA A 281 9.62 -29.85 11.52
C ALA A 281 9.15 -28.55 12.21
N GLY A 282 7.94 -28.05 11.90
CA GLY A 282 7.39 -26.83 12.51
C GLY A 282 8.08 -25.54 12.07
N VAL A 283 8.67 -25.52 10.87
CA VAL A 283 9.25 -24.31 10.25
C VAL A 283 8.20 -23.21 10.12
N LYS A 284 8.62 -21.95 10.10
CA LYS A 284 7.74 -20.78 9.97
C LYS A 284 7.85 -20.11 8.60
N GLY A 285 9.07 -19.95 8.12
CA GLY A 285 9.38 -19.26 6.88
C GLY A 285 10.04 -20.16 5.85
N LEU A 286 9.60 -20.08 4.60
CA LEU A 286 10.24 -20.69 3.45
C LEU A 286 10.79 -19.59 2.53
N LEU A 287 12.07 -19.66 2.21
CA LEU A 287 12.71 -18.89 1.14
C LEU A 287 12.98 -19.82 -0.04
N VAL A 288 12.17 -19.73 -1.09
CA VAL A 288 12.29 -20.56 -2.30
C VAL A 288 13.04 -19.76 -3.36
N VAL A 289 14.31 -20.10 -3.57
CA VAL A 289 15.14 -19.50 -4.64
C VAL A 289 14.98 -20.26 -5.97
N THR A 290 14.51 -21.50 -5.93
CA THR A 290 14.23 -22.34 -7.10
C THR A 290 13.20 -21.70 -8.04
N ALA A 291 13.51 -21.71 -9.35
CA ALA A 291 12.63 -21.27 -10.43
C ALA A 291 11.81 -22.46 -11.02
N GLY A 292 11.40 -22.39 -12.29
CA GLY A 292 10.60 -23.45 -12.93
C GLY A 292 9.10 -23.44 -12.57
N TYR A 293 8.62 -22.29 -12.08
CA TYR A 293 7.22 -22.05 -11.76
C TYR A 293 6.54 -21.27 -12.90
N ALA A 294 5.82 -20.20 -12.58
CA ALA A 294 4.85 -19.59 -13.48
C ALA A 294 5.44 -18.67 -14.57
N ASP A 295 6.77 -18.76 -14.77
CA ASP A 295 7.57 -18.08 -15.80
C ASP A 295 7.98 -19.01 -16.96
N ASP A 296 7.77 -20.32 -16.79
CA ASP A 296 8.41 -21.38 -17.59
C ASP A 296 7.42 -22.12 -18.51
N ASP A 297 6.22 -22.47 -17.99
CA ASP A 297 5.15 -23.12 -18.76
C ASP A 297 3.74 -22.72 -18.28
N GLY A 298 2.70 -23.24 -18.96
CA GLY A 298 1.29 -22.96 -18.66
C GLY A 298 0.75 -23.55 -17.35
N ASP A 299 1.39 -24.60 -16.83
CA ASP A 299 1.01 -25.27 -15.57
C ASP A 299 1.76 -24.69 -14.36
N GLY A 300 2.85 -23.95 -14.58
CA GLY A 300 3.68 -23.35 -13.55
C GLY A 300 2.92 -22.45 -12.57
N LEU A 301 1.84 -21.80 -13.01
CA LEU A 301 0.95 -21.04 -12.13
C LEU A 301 0.10 -21.93 -11.21
N ALA A 302 -0.28 -23.13 -11.67
CA ALA A 302 -0.93 -24.13 -10.82
C ALA A 302 0.08 -24.70 -9.80
N ARG A 303 1.30 -25.03 -10.23
CA ARG A 303 2.41 -25.45 -9.33
C ARG A 303 2.69 -24.40 -8.25
N GLN A 304 2.74 -23.12 -8.63
CA GLN A 304 2.97 -22.00 -7.71
C GLN A 304 1.82 -21.81 -6.70
N ARG A 305 0.56 -22.03 -7.12
CA ARG A 305 -0.60 -22.01 -6.21
C ARG A 305 -0.58 -23.18 -5.23
N ALA A 306 -0.26 -24.39 -5.71
CA ALA A 306 -0.13 -25.58 -4.87
C ALA A 306 0.93 -25.39 -3.79
N LEU A 307 2.13 -24.90 -4.15
CA LEU A 307 3.21 -24.54 -3.22
C LEU A 307 2.74 -23.62 -2.09
N VAL A 308 2.07 -22.50 -2.45
CA VAL A 308 1.62 -21.51 -1.46
C VAL A 308 0.49 -22.05 -0.58
N HIS A 309 -0.50 -22.72 -1.16
CA HIS A 309 -1.61 -23.32 -0.41
C HIS A 309 -1.09 -24.37 0.59
N LYS A 310 -0.19 -25.25 0.15
CA LYS A 310 0.44 -26.29 0.98
C LYS A 310 1.25 -25.70 2.14
N ALA A 311 2.06 -24.68 1.88
CA ALA A 311 2.82 -23.99 2.91
C ALA A 311 1.91 -23.26 3.92
N ARG A 312 0.91 -22.51 3.44
CA ARG A 312 -0.05 -21.79 4.29
C ARG A 312 -0.95 -22.72 5.10
N ALA A 313 -1.31 -23.90 4.57
CA ALA A 313 -2.05 -24.92 5.31
C ALA A 313 -1.27 -25.40 6.54
N GLN A 314 0.05 -25.55 6.47
CA GLN A 314 0.91 -25.86 7.63
C GLN A 314 1.18 -24.64 8.53
N GLY A 315 0.75 -23.45 8.09
CA GLY A 315 0.91 -22.17 8.79
C GLY A 315 2.22 -21.45 8.54
N MET A 316 2.90 -21.77 7.43
CA MET A 316 4.15 -21.14 6.97
C MET A 316 3.89 -19.93 6.06
N ARG A 317 4.92 -19.08 5.92
CA ARG A 317 5.02 -18.03 4.87
C ARG A 317 6.02 -18.43 3.78
N VAL A 318 5.82 -17.95 2.55
CA VAL A 318 6.70 -18.18 1.40
C VAL A 318 7.22 -16.86 0.83
N VAL A 319 8.54 -16.73 0.74
CA VAL A 319 9.26 -15.74 -0.06
C VAL A 319 9.76 -16.45 -1.32
N GLY A 320 9.41 -15.94 -2.50
CA GLY A 320 9.61 -16.62 -3.78
C GLY A 320 8.29 -17.18 -4.38
N PRO A 321 8.35 -18.20 -5.26
CA PRO A 321 9.55 -18.83 -5.82
C PRO A 321 10.39 -17.87 -6.69
N ALA A 322 11.53 -18.35 -7.21
CA ALA A 322 12.51 -17.55 -7.95
C ALA A 322 12.98 -16.27 -7.21
N SER A 323 13.15 -16.36 -5.89
CA SER A 323 13.67 -15.26 -5.06
C SER A 323 15.19 -15.09 -5.20
N LEU A 324 15.68 -13.85 -5.15
CA LEU A 324 17.12 -13.55 -4.95
C LEU A 324 17.55 -13.74 -3.48
N GLY A 325 16.60 -13.74 -2.54
CA GLY A 325 16.83 -13.92 -1.11
C GLY A 325 16.34 -12.81 -0.19
N LEU A 326 16.75 -12.94 1.07
CA LEU A 326 16.47 -12.05 2.20
C LEU A 326 17.77 -11.53 2.83
N VAL A 327 17.78 -10.26 3.22
CA VAL A 327 18.91 -9.62 3.92
C VAL A 327 18.42 -8.79 5.10
N ASN A 328 19.10 -8.89 6.24
CA ASN A 328 18.95 -8.00 7.39
C ASN A 328 20.34 -7.61 7.93
N THR A 329 20.67 -6.31 7.91
CA THR A 329 22.00 -5.81 8.29
C THR A 329 22.13 -5.42 9.76
N ASP A 330 21.11 -5.67 10.60
CA ASP A 330 21.21 -5.37 12.03
C ASP A 330 22.36 -6.19 12.67
N PRO A 331 23.25 -5.59 13.47
CA PRO A 331 24.37 -6.29 14.12
C PRO A 331 23.97 -7.45 15.02
N ALA A 332 22.73 -7.46 15.55
CA ALA A 332 22.21 -8.57 16.34
C ALA A 332 21.70 -9.75 15.49
N ILE A 333 21.66 -9.62 14.15
CA ILE A 333 21.06 -10.60 13.22
C ILE A 333 22.03 -10.95 12.08
N ARG A 334 22.45 -9.98 11.27
CA ARG A 334 23.38 -10.12 10.13
C ARG A 334 22.99 -11.21 9.11
N LEU A 335 21.70 -11.32 8.80
CA LEU A 335 21.19 -12.29 7.82
C LEU A 335 21.61 -11.88 6.40
N ASN A 336 22.30 -12.77 5.69
CA ASN A 336 22.47 -12.72 4.23
C ASN A 336 22.03 -14.05 3.59
N ALA A 337 20.75 -14.37 3.68
CA ALA A 337 20.15 -15.50 2.98
C ALA A 337 19.83 -15.10 1.53
N SER A 338 20.84 -14.66 0.77
CA SER A 338 20.64 -14.10 -0.58
C SER A 338 21.82 -14.32 -1.52
N MET A 339 21.61 -14.11 -2.82
CA MET A 339 22.66 -14.12 -3.84
C MET A 339 23.52 -12.84 -3.87
N ALA A 340 23.39 -11.93 -2.90
CA ALA A 340 24.31 -10.82 -2.72
C ALA A 340 25.69 -11.35 -2.23
N PRO A 341 26.82 -11.08 -2.95
CA PRO A 341 28.16 -11.64 -2.64
C PRO A 341 28.82 -11.24 -1.31
N GLY A 342 28.04 -10.72 -0.36
CA GLY A 342 28.46 -10.27 0.96
C GLY A 342 27.34 -9.47 1.61
N LEU A 343 27.36 -9.40 2.95
CA LEU A 343 26.38 -8.60 3.69
C LEU A 343 26.50 -7.12 3.27
N PRO A 344 25.41 -6.44 2.87
CA PRO A 344 25.46 -5.05 2.47
C PRO A 344 25.97 -4.12 3.58
N LYS A 345 26.45 -2.94 3.19
CA LYS A 345 26.68 -1.83 4.13
C LYS A 345 25.37 -1.56 4.89
N ARG A 346 25.43 -1.55 6.23
CA ARG A 346 24.29 -1.16 7.08
C ARG A 346 23.93 0.31 6.84
N GLY A 347 22.64 0.57 6.76
CA GLY A 347 22.05 1.90 6.82
C GLY A 347 20.56 1.81 7.17
N ALA A 348 19.75 2.71 6.61
CA ALA A 348 18.34 2.86 6.99
C ALA A 348 17.38 2.87 5.78
N LEU A 349 17.83 2.42 4.62
CA LEU A 349 17.01 2.19 3.44
C LEU A 349 16.55 0.73 3.40
N SER A 350 15.25 0.47 3.42
CA SER A 350 14.72 -0.88 3.16
C SER A 350 14.28 -1.03 1.71
N LEU A 351 14.48 -2.22 1.12
CA LEU A 351 14.24 -2.46 -0.31
C LEU A 351 13.35 -3.69 -0.57
N PHE A 352 12.34 -3.54 -1.44
CA PHE A 352 11.49 -4.63 -1.94
C PHE A 352 11.62 -4.80 -3.46
N SER A 353 11.66 -6.04 -3.95
CA SER A 353 11.60 -6.35 -5.38
C SER A 353 10.69 -7.54 -5.70
N GLN A 354 9.86 -7.41 -6.75
CA GLN A 354 9.08 -8.50 -7.37
C GLN A 354 9.85 -9.29 -8.44
N SER A 355 11.16 -9.05 -8.57
CA SER A 355 12.01 -9.76 -9.53
C SER A 355 13.40 -9.98 -8.95
N ALA A 356 13.97 -11.16 -9.17
CA ALA A 356 15.33 -11.46 -8.73
C ALA A 356 16.38 -10.64 -9.50
N GLY A 357 16.27 -10.60 -10.84
CA GLY A 357 17.18 -9.83 -11.69
C GLY A 357 17.17 -8.33 -11.38
N LEU A 358 15.98 -7.77 -11.12
CA LEU A 358 15.86 -6.35 -10.73
C LEU A 358 16.25 -6.11 -9.26
N GLY A 359 16.17 -7.13 -8.40
CA GLY A 359 16.79 -7.15 -7.08
C GLY A 359 18.31 -7.01 -7.13
N VAL A 360 18.97 -7.67 -8.11
CA VAL A 360 20.42 -7.50 -8.34
C VAL A 360 20.74 -6.06 -8.76
N LEU A 361 19.92 -5.45 -9.63
CA LEU A 361 20.11 -4.05 -10.03
C LEU A 361 19.95 -3.10 -8.82
N LEU A 362 18.91 -3.26 -8.01
CA LEU A 362 18.71 -2.47 -6.79
C LEU A 362 19.87 -2.61 -5.81
N TYR A 363 20.34 -3.84 -5.55
CA TYR A 363 21.49 -4.08 -4.68
C TYR A 363 22.77 -3.43 -5.23
N ALA A 364 23.08 -3.66 -6.53
CA ALA A 364 24.25 -3.09 -7.16
C ALA A 364 24.22 -1.56 -7.21
N SER A 365 23.05 -0.96 -7.46
CA SER A 365 22.88 0.50 -7.51
C SER A 365 22.90 1.17 -6.13
N ALA A 366 22.48 0.48 -5.06
CA ALA A 366 22.70 0.92 -3.69
C ALA A 366 24.19 0.82 -3.31
N HIS A 367 24.84 -0.31 -3.60
CA HIS A 367 26.26 -0.53 -3.33
C HIS A 367 27.15 0.50 -4.05
N ARG A 368 26.96 0.72 -5.37
CA ARG A 368 27.71 1.73 -6.14
C ARG A 368 27.57 3.14 -5.56
N ARG A 369 26.39 3.48 -5.02
CA ARG A 369 26.13 4.81 -4.41
C ARG A 369 26.57 4.90 -2.95
N GLY A 370 27.18 3.85 -2.39
CA GLY A 370 27.56 3.80 -0.98
C GLY A 370 26.35 3.86 -0.02
N LEU A 371 25.14 3.61 -0.50
CA LEU A 371 23.91 3.61 0.27
C LEU A 371 23.87 2.38 1.17
N GLY A 372 23.66 2.61 2.47
CA GLY A 372 23.46 1.56 3.44
C GLY A 372 21.99 1.15 3.51
N VAL A 373 21.73 -0.15 3.47
CA VAL A 373 20.39 -0.71 3.61
C VAL A 373 20.17 -1.24 5.03
N SER A 374 18.93 -1.21 5.52
CA SER A 374 18.54 -1.90 6.76
C SER A 374 18.16 -3.35 6.44
N SER A 375 17.18 -3.56 5.55
CA SER A 375 16.77 -4.88 5.07
C SER A 375 16.47 -4.92 3.56
N VAL A 376 16.55 -6.11 2.96
CA VAL A 376 16.22 -6.33 1.54
C VAL A 376 15.35 -7.58 1.40
N ILE A 377 14.27 -7.47 0.63
CA ILE A 377 13.33 -8.55 0.35
C ILE A 377 13.18 -8.70 -1.16
N SER A 378 13.71 -9.78 -1.73
CA SER A 378 13.31 -10.23 -3.06
C SER A 378 12.16 -11.21 -2.92
N ALA A 379 10.94 -10.81 -3.26
CA ALA A 379 9.77 -11.67 -3.20
C ALA A 379 9.73 -12.72 -4.33
N GLY A 380 10.65 -12.65 -5.30
CA GLY A 380 10.55 -13.39 -6.56
C GLY A 380 9.17 -13.17 -7.18
N ASN A 381 8.54 -14.25 -7.61
CA ASN A 381 7.19 -14.26 -8.22
C ASN A 381 6.05 -13.78 -7.30
N ARG A 382 6.37 -13.37 -6.05
CA ARG A 382 5.45 -12.76 -5.08
C ARG A 382 4.19 -13.63 -4.87
N ALA A 383 4.39 -14.93 -4.71
CA ALA A 383 3.31 -15.89 -4.63
C ALA A 383 2.54 -15.85 -3.30
N ASP A 384 3.22 -15.50 -2.21
CA ASP A 384 2.64 -15.26 -0.88
C ASP A 384 3.02 -13.88 -0.31
N VAL A 385 4.27 -13.71 0.14
CA VAL A 385 4.75 -12.45 0.75
C VAL A 385 4.68 -11.30 -0.25
N SER A 386 4.05 -10.19 0.15
CA SER A 386 3.83 -9.02 -0.70
C SER A 386 4.51 -7.74 -0.19
N GLY A 387 4.54 -6.71 -1.04
CA GLY A 387 5.07 -5.39 -0.68
C GLY A 387 4.21 -4.67 0.37
N ASN A 388 2.94 -5.08 0.55
CA ASN A 388 2.10 -4.56 1.62
C ASN A 388 2.62 -5.08 2.98
N ASP A 389 2.84 -6.39 3.10
CA ASP A 389 3.40 -7.06 4.28
C ASP A 389 4.72 -6.41 4.69
N ALA A 390 5.61 -6.18 3.71
CA ALA A 390 6.89 -5.53 3.93
C ALA A 390 6.76 -4.09 4.46
N MET A 391 5.84 -3.29 3.90
CA MET A 391 5.54 -1.95 4.42
C MET A 391 4.98 -1.98 5.84
N GLN A 392 4.13 -2.96 6.20
CA GLN A 392 3.58 -3.10 7.55
C GLN A 392 4.71 -3.35 8.57
N PHE A 393 5.68 -4.20 8.24
CA PHE A 393 6.88 -4.40 9.06
C PHE A 393 7.77 -3.15 9.13
N TRP A 394 7.99 -2.48 7.99
CA TRP A 394 8.85 -1.29 7.93
C TRP A 394 8.27 -0.03 8.57
N GLU A 395 6.97 -0.01 8.87
CA GLU A 395 6.32 1.02 9.68
C GLU A 395 6.78 0.93 11.14
N ASP A 396 6.75 -0.25 11.75
CA ASP A 396 7.21 -0.51 13.12
C ASP A 396 8.75 -0.58 13.25
N ASP A 397 9.47 -1.05 12.22
CA ASP A 397 10.92 -1.29 12.27
C ASP A 397 11.73 -0.03 12.65
N PRO A 398 12.41 -0.01 13.81
CA PRO A 398 13.19 1.14 14.27
C PRO A 398 14.54 1.27 13.55
N THR A 399 14.88 0.38 12.62
CA THR A 399 16.11 0.45 11.80
C THR A 399 15.87 1.00 10.39
N THR A 400 14.62 1.09 9.93
CA THR A 400 14.25 1.67 8.63
C THR A 400 13.81 3.12 8.75
N ARG A 401 14.43 4.01 7.96
CA ARG A 401 14.10 5.44 7.83
C ARG A 401 13.35 5.74 6.54
N ALA A 402 13.64 5.03 5.45
CA ALA A 402 13.02 5.19 4.14
C ALA A 402 12.88 3.84 3.41
N VAL A 403 11.91 3.75 2.50
CA VAL A 403 11.55 2.50 1.82
C VAL A 403 11.57 2.68 0.30
N GLY A 404 12.30 1.81 -0.40
CA GLY A 404 12.29 1.68 -1.85
C GLY A 404 11.58 0.41 -2.30
N LEU A 405 10.61 0.53 -3.21
CA LEU A 405 9.77 -0.56 -3.68
C LEU A 405 9.86 -0.66 -5.21
N TYR A 406 10.14 -1.84 -5.76
CA TYR A 406 9.99 -2.11 -7.19
C TYR A 406 8.79 -3.03 -7.44
N PHE A 407 7.86 -2.59 -8.29
CA PHE A 407 6.62 -3.32 -8.58
C PHE A 407 6.35 -3.51 -10.08
N GLU A 408 6.13 -4.77 -10.45
CA GLU A 408 5.58 -5.20 -11.73
C GLU A 408 4.05 -5.35 -11.67
N SER A 409 3.48 -5.46 -10.46
CA SER A 409 2.04 -5.41 -10.19
C SER A 409 1.74 -4.99 -8.74
N ILE A 410 0.63 -4.28 -8.51
CA ILE A 410 0.16 -3.90 -7.16
C ILE A 410 -1.07 -4.74 -6.84
N GLY A 411 -0.90 -5.81 -6.05
CA GLY A 411 -1.89 -6.88 -5.92
C GLY A 411 -3.25 -6.49 -5.33
N ASN A 412 -3.26 -5.66 -4.29
CA ASN A 412 -4.45 -4.96 -3.80
C ASN A 412 -4.09 -3.46 -3.67
N PRO A 413 -4.45 -2.62 -4.65
CA PRO A 413 -4.14 -1.19 -4.65
C PRO A 413 -4.78 -0.40 -3.52
N ARG A 414 -5.96 -0.79 -3.00
CA ARG A 414 -6.60 -0.07 -1.88
C ARG A 414 -5.84 -0.29 -0.58
N LYS A 415 -5.53 -1.55 -0.27
CA LYS A 415 -4.69 -1.91 0.87
C LYS A 415 -3.28 -1.31 0.73
N PHE A 416 -2.70 -1.33 -0.48
CA PHE A 416 -1.45 -0.63 -0.76
C PHE A 416 -1.55 0.87 -0.45
N SER A 417 -2.57 1.56 -0.99
CA SER A 417 -2.82 3.00 -0.78
C SER A 417 -2.98 3.32 0.72
N ARG A 418 -3.81 2.54 1.44
CA ARG A 418 -4.04 2.66 2.88
C ARG A 418 -2.74 2.57 3.70
N ILE A 419 -1.95 1.52 3.48
CA ILE A 419 -0.67 1.31 4.18
C ILE A 419 0.37 2.35 3.77
N ALA A 420 0.52 2.63 2.46
CA ALA A 420 1.50 3.58 1.94
C ALA A 420 1.22 5.01 2.44
N ARG A 421 -0.05 5.45 2.46
CA ARG A 421 -0.46 6.77 2.98
C ARG A 421 -0.17 6.92 4.47
N ARG A 422 -0.26 5.83 5.25
CA ARG A 422 0.05 5.80 6.69
C ARG A 422 1.57 5.84 6.90
N LEU A 423 2.31 4.93 6.26
CA LEU A 423 3.77 4.86 6.30
C LEU A 423 4.44 6.17 5.83
N ALA A 424 3.95 6.79 4.76
CA ALA A 424 4.48 8.04 4.22
C ALA A 424 4.33 9.25 5.18
N ARG A 425 3.53 9.16 6.26
CA ARG A 425 3.52 10.19 7.31
C ARG A 425 4.79 10.15 8.17
N THR A 426 5.46 9.01 8.30
CA THR A 426 6.61 8.80 9.18
C THR A 426 7.90 8.57 8.39
N LYS A 427 7.86 7.71 7.36
CA LYS A 427 9.03 7.19 6.61
C LYS A 427 8.80 7.37 5.09
N PRO A 428 9.71 7.99 4.33
CA PRO A 428 9.49 8.25 2.90
C PRO A 428 9.38 6.96 2.09
N VAL A 429 8.35 6.88 1.24
CA VAL A 429 8.07 5.73 0.38
C VAL A 429 8.36 6.09 -1.08
N ILE A 430 9.25 5.33 -1.72
CA ILE A 430 9.67 5.50 -3.12
C ILE A 430 9.23 4.26 -3.90
N VAL A 431 8.48 4.42 -4.99
CA VAL A 431 8.00 3.31 -5.83
C VAL A 431 8.53 3.45 -7.24
N ALA A 432 9.39 2.52 -7.65
CA ALA A 432 9.74 2.31 -9.05
C ALA A 432 8.65 1.48 -9.74
N LYS A 433 7.98 2.08 -10.73
CA LYS A 433 6.90 1.49 -11.51
C LYS A 433 7.01 1.89 -12.98
N SER A 434 6.98 0.91 -13.89
CA SER A 434 6.81 1.18 -15.33
C SER A 434 5.39 1.69 -15.62
N ASP A 435 5.18 2.47 -16.68
CA ASP A 435 3.83 2.94 -17.04
C ASP A 435 2.87 1.77 -17.32
N VAL A 436 3.37 0.71 -17.96
CA VAL A 436 2.60 -0.50 -18.30
C VAL A 436 2.25 -1.42 -17.11
N THR A 437 2.91 -1.27 -15.95
CA THR A 437 2.57 -2.01 -14.72
C THR A 437 1.10 -1.80 -14.36
N GLY A 438 0.31 -2.87 -14.42
CA GLY A 438 -1.14 -2.87 -14.18
C GLY A 438 -2.00 -2.76 -15.45
N LEU A 439 -1.43 -2.36 -16.60
CA LEU A 439 -2.09 -2.46 -17.90
C LEU A 439 -1.82 -3.81 -18.58
N GLN A 440 -0.66 -4.39 -18.29
CA GLN A 440 -0.27 -5.76 -18.64
C GLN A 440 0.10 -6.55 -17.38
N LEU A 441 -0.02 -7.87 -17.46
CA LEU A 441 0.47 -8.79 -16.43
C LEU A 441 1.83 -9.33 -16.91
N PRO A 442 2.89 -9.29 -16.07
CA PRO A 442 4.08 -10.08 -16.32
C PRO A 442 3.76 -11.59 -16.24
N PRO A 443 4.67 -12.47 -16.69
CA PRO A 443 4.64 -13.88 -16.35
C PRO A 443 4.44 -14.11 -14.85
N GLY A 444 3.83 -15.25 -14.51
CA GLY A 444 3.53 -15.67 -13.14
C GLY A 444 2.55 -14.86 -12.30
N HIS A 445 2.13 -13.68 -12.76
CA HIS A 445 1.36 -12.74 -11.94
C HIS A 445 -0.17 -12.95 -12.02
N ALA A 446 -0.74 -13.62 -11.02
CA ALA A 446 -2.19 -13.74 -10.83
C ALA A 446 -2.84 -12.45 -10.27
N VAL A 447 -2.81 -11.37 -11.06
CA VAL A 447 -3.46 -10.08 -10.78
C VAL A 447 -4.43 -9.75 -11.92
N ARG A 448 -5.24 -8.68 -11.82
CA ARG A 448 -6.07 -8.17 -12.92
C ARG A 448 -5.43 -6.96 -13.59
N THR A 449 -5.77 -6.71 -14.85
CA THR A 449 -5.42 -5.46 -15.53
C THR A 449 -6.44 -4.36 -15.25
N SER A 450 -5.94 -3.13 -15.19
CA SER A 450 -6.69 -1.89 -15.07
C SER A 450 -7.43 -1.56 -16.37
N GLN A 451 -8.67 -1.12 -16.24
CA GLN A 451 -9.47 -0.43 -17.27
C GLN A 451 -9.52 1.10 -17.02
N ALA A 452 -8.95 1.58 -15.91
CA ALA A 452 -8.93 2.99 -15.55
C ALA A 452 -8.09 3.87 -16.49
N PRO A 453 -8.37 5.19 -16.53
CA PRO A 453 -7.63 6.15 -17.35
C PRO A 453 -6.12 6.17 -17.06
N PRO A 454 -5.28 6.54 -18.05
CA PRO A 454 -3.87 6.86 -17.82
C PRO A 454 -3.70 7.84 -16.65
N GLY A 455 -2.67 7.62 -15.82
CA GLY A 455 -2.40 8.48 -14.66
C GLY A 455 -3.35 8.30 -13.45
N ALA A 456 -4.44 7.53 -13.53
CA ALA A 456 -5.30 7.27 -12.36
C ALA A 456 -4.55 6.58 -11.21
N LEU A 457 -3.70 5.60 -11.53
CA LEU A 457 -2.81 4.95 -10.57
C LEU A 457 -1.76 5.92 -10.01
N ASP A 458 -1.28 6.86 -10.82
CA ASP A 458 -0.27 7.85 -10.44
C ASP A 458 -0.86 8.90 -9.48
N SER A 459 -2.13 9.26 -9.67
CA SER A 459 -2.92 9.99 -8.68
C SER A 459 -3.03 9.21 -7.37
N MET A 460 -3.40 7.93 -7.39
CA MET A 460 -3.51 7.10 -6.18
C MET A 460 -2.18 7.06 -5.39
N LEU A 461 -1.04 6.88 -6.09
CA LEU A 461 0.28 6.92 -5.48
C LEU A 461 0.58 8.31 -4.87
N ARG A 462 0.25 9.39 -5.57
CA ARG A 462 0.45 10.78 -5.11
C ARG A 462 -0.45 11.13 -3.91
N GLN A 463 -1.70 10.68 -3.89
CA GLN A 463 -2.62 10.77 -2.75
C GLN A 463 -2.07 9.98 -1.54
N SER A 464 -1.33 8.91 -1.80
CA SER A 464 -0.62 8.10 -0.78
C SER A 464 0.73 8.67 -0.35
N GLY A 465 1.17 9.83 -0.88
CA GLY A 465 2.48 10.42 -0.55
C GLY A 465 3.68 9.68 -1.13
N VAL A 466 3.44 8.74 -2.05
CA VAL A 466 4.49 7.92 -2.65
C VAL A 466 5.24 8.74 -3.71
N MET A 467 6.57 8.78 -3.59
CA MET A 467 7.45 9.28 -4.64
C MET A 467 7.56 8.21 -5.73
N ARG A 468 6.68 8.26 -6.74
CA ARG A 468 6.76 7.39 -7.92
C ARG A 468 7.91 7.82 -8.82
N VAL A 469 8.64 6.83 -9.32
CA VAL A 469 9.71 6.94 -10.32
C VAL A 469 9.56 5.83 -11.36
N GLU A 470 10.21 6.00 -12.51
CA GLU A 470 10.18 5.06 -13.63
C GLU A 470 11.29 3.99 -13.52
N THR A 471 12.44 4.34 -12.94
CA THR A 471 13.65 3.50 -12.97
C THR A 471 14.26 3.25 -11.58
N THR A 472 15.09 2.20 -11.48
CA THR A 472 15.87 1.89 -10.26
C THR A 472 16.90 2.96 -9.92
N GLU A 473 17.43 3.66 -10.93
CA GLU A 473 18.40 4.74 -10.70
C GLU A 473 17.71 5.98 -10.12
N GLN A 474 16.55 6.39 -10.67
CA GLN A 474 15.73 7.46 -10.10
C GLN A 474 15.26 7.14 -8.66
N LEU A 475 15.02 5.87 -8.34
CA LEU A 475 14.71 5.42 -6.97
C LEU A 475 15.89 5.69 -6.02
N MET A 476 17.10 5.39 -6.47
CA MET A 476 18.32 5.62 -5.67
C MET A 476 18.71 7.10 -5.59
N ASP A 477 18.48 7.88 -6.65
CA ASP A 477 18.66 9.33 -6.70
C ASP A 477 17.83 10.04 -5.62
N ILE A 478 16.59 9.57 -5.38
CA ILE A 478 15.76 10.05 -4.27
C ILE A 478 16.23 9.46 -2.93
N ALA A 479 16.51 8.15 -2.89
CA ALA A 479 16.91 7.45 -1.67
C ALA A 479 18.16 8.07 -1.01
N GLN A 480 19.14 8.49 -1.81
CA GLN A 480 20.35 9.13 -1.27
C GLN A 480 20.08 10.46 -0.59
N ILE A 481 19.10 11.25 -1.07
CA ILE A 481 18.71 12.48 -0.38
C ILE A 481 18.02 12.13 0.95
N VAL A 482 16.96 11.30 0.95
CA VAL A 482 16.17 11.06 2.17
C VAL A 482 16.87 10.23 3.26
N ALA A 483 17.90 9.46 2.90
CA ALA A 483 18.73 8.71 3.83
C ALA A 483 19.87 9.54 4.46
N SER A 484 20.35 10.60 3.79
CA SER A 484 21.54 11.37 4.22
C SER A 484 21.27 12.84 4.59
N GLN A 485 20.13 13.41 4.17
CA GLN A 485 19.77 14.81 4.41
C GLN A 485 18.46 14.95 5.20
N PRO A 486 18.28 16.05 5.97
CA PRO A 486 16.98 16.41 6.54
C PRO A 486 16.00 16.81 5.42
N LEU A 487 14.70 16.69 5.68
CA LEU A 487 13.69 17.07 4.69
C LEU A 487 13.62 18.62 4.53
N PRO A 488 13.50 19.13 3.30
CA PRO A 488 13.37 20.56 3.05
C PRO A 488 12.04 21.08 3.60
N GLN A 489 12.09 22.22 4.30
CA GLN A 489 10.91 22.82 4.94
C GLN A 489 10.02 23.63 3.96
N GLY A 490 10.40 23.71 2.68
CA GLY A 490 9.72 24.51 1.67
C GLY A 490 10.45 24.49 0.31
N PRO A 491 9.93 25.22 -0.70
CA PRO A 491 10.38 25.13 -2.09
C PRO A 491 11.59 26.00 -2.45
N GLY A 492 12.11 26.82 -1.53
CA GLY A 492 13.15 27.80 -1.81
C GLY A 492 14.55 27.18 -1.89
N VAL A 493 15.15 27.20 -3.07
CA VAL A 493 16.49 26.65 -3.35
C VAL A 493 17.51 27.77 -3.57
N ALA A 494 18.65 27.67 -2.89
CA ALA A 494 19.85 28.46 -3.22
C ALA A 494 20.73 27.68 -4.19
N VAL A 495 21.02 28.29 -5.34
CA VAL A 495 21.82 27.71 -6.43
C VAL A 495 23.23 28.30 -6.41
N PHE A 496 24.23 27.44 -6.31
CA PHE A 496 25.65 27.81 -6.31
C PHE A 496 26.40 27.19 -7.50
N SER A 497 27.28 27.95 -8.16
CA SER A 497 28.13 27.42 -9.24
C SER A 497 29.43 28.21 -9.46
N ASN A 498 30.44 27.54 -10.01
CA ASN A 498 31.65 28.18 -10.58
C ASN A 498 31.51 28.53 -12.07
N SER A 499 30.32 28.34 -12.66
CA SER A 499 30.05 28.71 -14.06
C SER A 499 28.72 29.48 -14.17
N SER A 500 28.78 30.70 -14.69
CA SER A 500 27.64 31.61 -14.83
C SER A 500 26.56 31.11 -15.80
N ALA A 501 26.95 30.30 -16.80
CA ALA A 501 26.01 29.64 -17.70
C ALA A 501 25.35 28.44 -17.02
N LEU A 502 26.13 27.61 -16.31
CA LEU A 502 25.64 26.41 -15.63
C LEU A 502 24.69 26.76 -14.48
N GLY A 503 25.03 27.76 -13.65
CA GLY A 503 24.16 28.24 -12.58
C GLY A 503 22.80 28.76 -13.06
N LYS A 504 22.74 29.37 -14.27
CA LYS A 504 21.46 29.76 -14.89
C LYS A 504 20.64 28.55 -15.32
N VAL A 505 21.24 27.58 -16.02
CA VAL A 505 20.55 26.34 -16.42
C VAL A 505 20.01 25.57 -15.19
N VAL A 506 20.74 25.57 -14.08
CA VAL A 506 20.28 24.98 -12.81
C VAL A 506 19.12 25.80 -12.22
N ALA A 507 19.19 27.13 -12.23
CA ALA A 507 18.11 28.00 -11.74
C ALA A 507 16.81 27.85 -12.56
N ASP A 508 16.91 27.80 -13.89
CA ASP A 508 15.76 27.54 -14.77
C ASP A 508 15.19 26.12 -14.52
N GLY A 509 16.05 25.15 -14.21
CA GLY A 509 15.70 23.79 -13.81
C GLY A 509 15.01 23.68 -12.44
N VAL A 510 15.38 24.54 -11.47
CA VAL A 510 14.66 24.66 -10.18
C VAL A 510 13.21 25.10 -10.44
N VAL A 511 13.02 26.12 -11.27
CA VAL A 511 11.67 26.64 -11.62
C VAL A 511 10.84 25.60 -12.36
N SER A 512 11.43 24.85 -13.31
CA SER A 512 10.67 23.83 -14.06
C SER A 512 10.25 22.61 -13.23
N GLN A 513 10.89 22.37 -12.07
CA GLN A 513 10.47 21.36 -11.08
C GLN A 513 9.39 21.86 -10.10
N GLY A 514 8.96 23.13 -10.21
CA GLY A 514 8.00 23.75 -9.31
C GLY A 514 8.59 24.30 -8.01
N MET A 515 9.93 24.42 -7.94
CA MET A 515 10.66 25.03 -6.83
C MET A 515 10.93 26.52 -7.11
N THR A 516 11.32 27.29 -6.09
CA THR A 516 11.66 28.72 -6.24
C THR A 516 13.14 28.96 -6.07
N VAL A 517 13.74 29.82 -6.89
CA VAL A 517 15.15 30.23 -6.75
C VAL A 517 15.22 31.35 -5.72
N ALA A 518 15.54 31.00 -4.48
CA ALA A 518 15.68 31.96 -3.37
C ALA A 518 16.98 32.78 -3.49
N ARG A 519 18.06 32.15 -3.98
CA ARG A 519 19.38 32.79 -4.18
C ARG A 519 20.10 32.14 -5.36
N LEU A 520 20.86 32.92 -6.12
CA LEU A 520 21.72 32.44 -7.19
C LEU A 520 23.09 33.10 -7.08
N ASP A 521 24.13 32.29 -6.81
CA ASP A 521 25.54 32.70 -6.88
C ASP A 521 26.27 31.77 -7.86
N ALA A 522 26.48 32.27 -9.08
CA ALA A 522 27.18 31.54 -10.13
C ALA A 522 28.60 32.10 -10.38
N GLY A 523 29.23 32.66 -9.34
CA GLY A 523 30.55 33.32 -9.38
C GLY A 523 31.66 32.63 -8.58
N LEU A 524 31.46 31.41 -8.07
CA LEU A 524 32.38 30.76 -7.11
C LEU A 524 33.82 30.63 -7.64
N GLN A 525 34.76 31.26 -6.94
CA GLN A 525 36.19 31.32 -7.29
C GLN A 525 36.98 30.09 -6.79
N LEU A 526 36.71 28.92 -7.38
CA LEU A 526 37.29 27.64 -6.94
C LEU A 526 38.75 27.42 -7.35
N ASP A 527 39.25 28.05 -8.42
CA ASP A 527 40.65 27.92 -8.88
C ASP A 527 41.69 28.63 -7.99
N THR A 528 41.29 29.11 -6.80
CA THR A 528 42.16 29.80 -5.83
C THR A 528 42.98 28.85 -4.94
N GLY A 529 42.84 27.54 -5.13
CA GLY A 529 43.50 26.49 -4.35
C GLY A 529 42.73 26.13 -3.08
N GLN A 530 42.82 24.85 -2.68
CA GLN A 530 41.94 24.23 -1.68
C GLN A 530 41.83 25.01 -0.36
N SER A 531 42.95 25.52 0.17
CA SER A 531 43.02 26.26 1.45
C SER A 531 42.32 27.62 1.44
N VAL A 532 42.00 28.17 0.27
CA VAL A 532 41.27 29.45 0.12
C VAL A 532 39.84 29.19 -0.38
N ALA A 533 39.71 28.33 -1.39
CA ALA A 533 38.44 28.01 -2.02
C ALA A 533 37.44 27.31 -1.09
N LEU A 534 37.87 26.33 -0.27
CA LEU A 534 36.95 25.60 0.59
C LEU A 534 36.41 26.45 1.76
N PRO A 535 37.21 27.25 2.49
CA PRO A 535 36.66 28.18 3.49
C PRO A 535 35.72 29.23 2.90
N ALA A 536 36.04 29.75 1.70
CA ALA A 536 35.17 30.70 1.00
C ALA A 536 33.82 30.07 0.59
N LEU A 537 33.85 28.84 0.05
CA LEU A 537 32.64 28.08 -0.26
C LEU A 537 31.80 27.79 0.98
N ALA A 538 32.43 27.33 2.07
CA ALA A 538 31.75 27.07 3.34
C ALA A 538 31.07 28.34 3.88
N ALA A 539 31.77 29.47 3.87
CA ALA A 539 31.21 30.74 4.32
C ALA A 539 30.01 31.20 3.46
N ALA A 540 30.10 31.10 2.14
CA ALA A 540 29.02 31.48 1.22
C ALA A 540 27.79 30.57 1.33
N VAL A 541 27.99 29.26 1.47
CA VAL A 541 26.90 28.29 1.65
C VAL A 541 26.27 28.43 3.03
N ALA A 542 27.06 28.54 4.10
CA ALA A 542 26.53 28.77 5.46
C ALA A 542 25.81 30.13 5.59
N ASP A 543 26.22 31.15 4.83
CA ASP A 543 25.50 32.42 4.72
C ASP A 543 24.12 32.26 4.07
N ALA A 544 24.04 31.57 2.92
CA ALA A 544 22.77 31.26 2.29
C ALA A 544 21.86 30.39 3.16
N LEU A 545 22.41 29.44 3.92
CA LEU A 545 21.61 28.56 4.80
C LEU A 545 21.00 29.28 6.01
N ARG A 546 21.47 30.48 6.38
CA ARG A 546 20.84 31.32 7.42
C ARG A 546 19.61 32.10 6.93
N ASP A 547 19.38 32.16 5.63
CA ASP A 547 18.20 32.81 5.04
C ASP A 547 16.97 31.90 5.21
N ASP A 548 15.88 32.43 5.76
CA ASP A 548 14.62 31.69 5.94
C ASP A 548 13.92 31.41 4.61
N ALA A 549 14.22 32.16 3.55
CA ALA A 549 13.77 31.83 2.20
C ALA A 549 14.52 30.63 1.60
N VAL A 550 15.68 30.25 2.14
CA VAL A 550 16.51 29.14 1.66
C VAL A 550 16.22 27.88 2.49
N HIS A 551 15.60 26.91 1.83
CA HIS A 551 15.16 25.63 2.38
C HIS A 551 16.04 24.46 1.90
N THR A 552 16.84 24.66 0.84
CA THR A 552 17.84 23.72 0.31
C THR A 552 18.96 24.47 -0.40
N VAL A 553 20.18 23.93 -0.39
CA VAL A 553 21.27 24.36 -1.29
C VAL A 553 21.56 23.28 -2.33
N ILE A 554 21.70 23.69 -3.60
CA ILE A 554 22.34 22.89 -4.66
C ILE A 554 23.64 23.56 -5.11
N VAL A 555 24.75 22.83 -5.03
CA VAL A 555 26.06 23.27 -5.52
C VAL A 555 26.43 22.50 -6.78
N THR A 556 26.49 23.19 -7.92
CA THR A 556 26.77 22.58 -9.23
C THR A 556 28.08 23.10 -9.80
N THR A 557 29.09 22.24 -9.96
CA THR A 557 30.44 22.65 -10.36
C THR A 557 31.00 21.90 -11.57
N LEU A 558 31.76 22.64 -12.37
CA LEU A 558 32.75 22.11 -13.32
C LEU A 558 34.09 21.87 -12.60
N PRO A 559 35.00 21.04 -13.12
CA PRO A 559 36.27 20.72 -12.46
C PRO A 559 37.14 21.97 -12.29
N ALA A 560 37.61 22.23 -11.06
CA ALA A 560 38.49 23.34 -10.71
C ALA A 560 39.92 22.84 -10.44
N ARG A 561 40.93 23.67 -10.71
CA ARG A 561 42.34 23.32 -10.55
C ARG A 561 42.74 23.25 -9.08
N GLY A 562 43.30 22.12 -8.67
CA GLY A 562 43.82 21.93 -7.31
C GLY A 562 42.75 21.69 -6.24
N LEU A 563 41.50 21.41 -6.62
CA LEU A 563 40.45 20.89 -5.74
C LEU A 563 39.98 19.53 -6.27
N THR A 564 39.63 18.62 -5.36
CA THR A 564 38.92 17.38 -5.71
C THR A 564 37.45 17.50 -5.34
N ALA A 565 36.59 16.71 -6.00
CA ALA A 565 35.15 16.75 -5.74
C ALA A 565 34.79 16.23 -4.35
N GLU A 566 35.54 15.27 -3.83
CA GLU A 566 35.39 14.71 -2.48
C GLU A 566 35.72 15.75 -1.40
N ALA A 567 36.74 16.58 -1.63
CA ALA A 567 37.09 17.68 -0.74
C ALA A 567 36.03 18.78 -0.72
N VAL A 568 35.38 19.06 -1.85
CA VAL A 568 34.19 19.93 -1.94
C VAL A 568 33.00 19.28 -1.24
N ALA A 569 32.71 18.00 -1.53
CA ALA A 569 31.57 17.29 -0.97
C ALA A 569 31.61 17.21 0.56
N ALA A 570 32.77 16.86 1.14
CA ALA A 570 32.95 16.83 2.59
C ALA A 570 32.93 18.23 3.23
N CYS A 571 33.20 19.30 2.47
CA CYS A 571 33.01 20.67 2.94
C CYS A 571 31.53 21.02 3.04
N LEU A 572 30.76 20.72 2.00
CA LEU A 572 29.31 20.95 1.95
C LEU A 572 28.53 20.06 2.92
N GLN A 573 28.99 18.83 3.17
CA GLN A 573 28.41 17.94 4.19
C GLN A 573 28.46 18.58 5.58
N ARG A 574 29.55 19.25 5.96
CA ARG A 574 29.63 19.97 7.24
C ARG A 574 28.64 21.13 7.28
N CYS A 575 28.51 21.91 6.21
CA CYS A 575 27.50 22.96 6.13
C CYS A 575 26.06 22.42 6.29
N ALA A 576 25.76 21.23 5.77
CA ALA A 576 24.47 20.57 5.97
C ALA A 576 24.25 20.12 7.43
N GLU A 577 25.27 19.46 8.02
CA GLU A 577 25.24 18.99 9.41
C GLU A 577 25.15 20.15 10.41
N GLU A 578 25.82 21.28 10.15
CA GLU A 578 25.80 22.49 10.99
C GLU A 578 24.49 23.28 10.86
N ALA A 579 23.88 23.34 9.67
CA ALA A 579 22.69 24.16 9.43
C ALA A 579 21.34 23.42 9.62
N GLY A 580 21.34 22.09 9.65
CA GLY A 580 20.11 21.28 9.74
C GLY A 580 19.19 21.39 8.50
N LYS A 581 19.71 21.93 7.39
CA LYS A 581 19.01 22.11 6.10
C LYS A 581 19.71 21.26 5.01
N PRO A 582 18.96 20.66 4.06
CA PRO A 582 19.55 19.81 3.04
C PRO A 582 20.52 20.55 2.11
N VAL A 583 21.64 19.91 1.81
CA VAL A 583 22.60 20.32 0.77
C VAL A 583 22.84 19.15 -0.17
N ILE A 584 22.79 19.41 -1.48
CA ILE A 584 23.11 18.43 -2.52
C ILE A 584 24.15 19.00 -3.48
N ALA A 585 24.94 18.14 -4.13
CA ALA A 585 25.92 18.57 -5.12
C ALA A 585 25.72 17.91 -6.49
N SER A 586 26.04 18.64 -7.56
CA SER A 586 26.27 18.04 -8.87
C SER A 586 27.67 18.38 -9.39
N PHE A 587 28.44 17.33 -9.68
CA PHE A 587 29.78 17.41 -10.24
C PHE A 587 29.71 16.95 -11.69
N THR A 588 29.96 17.86 -12.64
CA THR A 588 29.74 17.58 -14.06
C THR A 588 30.94 18.00 -14.90
N GLY A 589 31.08 17.41 -16.10
CA GLY A 589 32.26 17.62 -16.96
C GLY A 589 33.55 16.93 -16.48
N ILE A 590 33.46 15.99 -15.53
CA ILE A 590 34.59 15.15 -15.10
C ILE A 590 34.84 14.06 -16.15
N LEU A 591 36.10 13.93 -16.58
CA LEU A 591 36.52 13.02 -17.66
C LEU A 591 37.27 11.77 -17.17
N ASP A 592 37.61 11.70 -15.89
CA ASP A 592 38.27 10.53 -15.31
C ASP A 592 37.24 9.51 -14.84
N ALA A 593 37.11 8.41 -15.58
CA ALA A 593 36.14 7.34 -15.31
C ALA A 593 36.37 6.59 -13.97
N ARG A 594 37.45 6.89 -13.25
CA ARG A 594 37.73 6.35 -11.90
C ARG A 594 37.09 7.19 -10.79
N VAL A 595 36.63 8.40 -11.09
CA VAL A 595 36.07 9.35 -10.12
C VAL A 595 34.55 9.14 -10.02
N GLN A 596 34.13 8.28 -9.10
CA GLN A 596 32.73 7.89 -8.91
C GLN A 596 32.02 8.82 -7.91
N LEU A 597 31.23 9.75 -8.43
CA LEU A 597 30.50 10.80 -7.68
C LEU A 597 28.98 10.72 -7.84
N ASP A 598 28.49 9.59 -8.34
CA ASP A 598 27.08 9.19 -8.30
C ASP A 598 26.89 8.40 -7.00
N GLY A 599 26.28 9.04 -5.99
CA GLY A 599 26.15 8.44 -4.65
C GLY A 599 26.37 9.38 -3.47
N LEU A 600 26.53 8.76 -2.29
CA LEU A 600 26.91 9.43 -1.06
C LEU A 600 28.44 9.55 -0.94
N VAL A 601 28.96 10.73 -1.25
CA VAL A 601 30.40 11.04 -1.17
C VAL A 601 30.75 11.51 0.23
N ALA A 602 31.69 10.83 0.89
CA ALA A 602 32.20 11.17 2.22
C ALA A 602 33.73 10.99 2.25
N LEU A 603 34.42 11.77 3.08
CA LEU A 603 35.79 11.42 3.49
C LEU A 603 35.76 10.29 4.54
N PRO A 604 36.78 9.42 4.59
CA PRO A 604 36.99 8.54 5.74
C PRO A 604 37.19 9.38 7.02
N PRO A 605 36.85 8.84 8.21
CA PRO A 605 37.00 9.57 9.47
C PRO A 605 38.46 9.93 9.72
N SER A 606 38.72 11.18 10.11
CA SER A 606 40.06 11.76 10.19
C SER A 606 40.78 11.48 11.52
N ASP A 607 40.90 10.21 11.90
CA ASP A 607 41.77 9.77 13.02
C ASP A 607 43.17 9.42 12.51
N ALA A 608 43.79 10.38 11.82
CA ALA A 608 45.21 10.40 11.51
C ALA A 608 45.68 11.85 11.46
N ALA A 609 46.41 12.29 12.51
CA ALA A 609 47.17 13.53 12.43
C ALA A 609 48.25 13.38 11.34
N PRO A 610 48.55 14.43 10.54
CA PRO A 610 49.50 14.31 9.44
C PRO A 610 50.89 14.00 9.96
N SER A 611 51.40 12.81 9.62
CA SER A 611 52.82 12.46 9.78
C SER A 611 53.67 13.46 8.99
N ALA A 612 54.76 13.93 9.60
CA ALA A 612 55.64 14.92 8.99
C ALA A 612 56.23 14.41 7.65
N PRO A 613 56.49 15.31 6.68
CA PRO A 613 57.01 14.91 5.37
C PRO A 613 58.46 14.42 5.48
N ASP A 614 58.71 13.20 4.99
CA ASP A 614 60.05 12.63 4.92
C ASP A 614 60.96 13.36 3.91
N ALA A 615 62.26 13.34 4.19
CA ALA A 615 63.29 13.98 3.39
C ALA A 615 63.58 13.21 2.08
N PRO A 616 64.11 13.88 1.02
CA PRO A 616 64.23 13.28 -0.31
C PRO A 616 65.28 12.15 -0.41
N VAL A 617 65.02 11.23 -1.33
CA VAL A 617 65.79 10.00 -1.58
C VAL A 617 67.27 10.26 -1.90
N GLY A 618 68.15 9.70 -1.07
CA GLY A 618 69.57 9.51 -1.40
C GLY A 618 69.82 8.20 -2.16
N THR A 619 70.85 8.16 -3.00
CA THR A 619 71.13 7.05 -3.92
C THR A 619 72.09 5.99 -3.37
N ALA A 620 72.05 4.82 -4.04
CA ALA A 620 73.13 3.83 -4.22
C ALA A 620 73.14 2.53 -3.38
N THR A 621 73.01 1.42 -4.12
CA THR A 621 73.80 0.17 -4.03
C THR A 621 73.98 -0.59 -2.71
N GLY A 622 73.56 -1.86 -2.70
CA GLY A 622 74.53 -2.95 -2.48
C GLY A 622 74.18 -4.07 -1.48
N THR A 623 74.40 -5.31 -1.95
CA THR A 623 74.78 -6.52 -1.18
C THR A 623 73.90 -7.07 -0.04
N ALA A 624 73.45 -8.30 -0.28
CA ALA A 624 72.79 -9.25 0.62
C ALA A 624 73.42 -9.51 2.00
N ALA A 625 72.57 -9.89 2.97
CA ALA A 625 72.79 -11.02 3.88
C ALA A 625 71.49 -11.48 4.60
N ALA A 626 71.44 -12.77 4.94
CA ALA A 626 70.64 -13.42 5.99
C ALA A 626 71.61 -14.31 6.81
N PRO A 627 71.31 -14.85 8.02
CA PRO A 627 70.02 -15.05 8.71
C PRO A 627 69.96 -14.22 10.04
N THR A 628 69.38 -14.56 11.22
CA THR A 628 68.97 -15.84 11.84
C THR A 628 67.93 -15.70 12.97
N VAL A 629 67.17 -16.78 13.17
CA VAL A 629 66.35 -17.26 14.32
C VAL A 629 66.44 -16.51 15.67
N ALA A 630 65.27 -16.25 16.25
CA ALA A 630 65.00 -16.32 17.70
C ALA A 630 63.55 -16.84 17.93
N THR A 631 63.27 -17.56 19.03
CA THR A 631 62.01 -18.28 19.24
C THR A 631 61.47 -18.24 20.68
N ALA A 632 60.13 -18.28 20.79
CA ALA A 632 59.34 -18.64 21.99
C ALA A 632 59.41 -17.68 23.20
N PRO A 633 58.54 -17.81 24.23
CA PRO A 633 57.41 -18.75 24.39
C PRO A 633 56.03 -18.07 24.56
N ALA A 634 55.01 -18.87 24.87
CA ALA A 634 53.62 -18.44 25.13
C ALA A 634 53.08 -19.03 26.46
N ALA A 635 51.80 -18.79 26.74
CA ALA A 635 50.97 -19.32 27.85
C ALA A 635 51.12 -18.66 29.23
N PRO A 636 50.17 -18.86 30.18
CA PRO A 636 48.71 -18.70 30.00
C PRO A 636 48.01 -18.02 31.21
N ALA A 637 46.78 -17.51 31.04
CA ALA A 637 45.87 -17.23 32.17
C ALA A 637 44.37 -17.19 31.82
N VAL A 638 43.60 -18.05 32.50
CA VAL A 638 42.23 -17.88 33.05
C VAL A 638 41.12 -17.26 32.17
N ALA A 639 40.05 -18.03 31.97
CA ALA A 639 38.75 -17.55 31.49
C ALA A 639 37.81 -17.15 32.65
N THR A 640 37.00 -16.11 32.46
CA THR A 640 35.86 -15.75 33.32
C THR A 640 34.68 -15.32 32.47
N ALA A 641 33.55 -16.04 32.55
CA ALA A 641 32.33 -15.70 31.81
C ALA A 641 31.45 -14.68 32.56
N PRO A 642 30.84 -13.70 31.88
CA PRO A 642 29.67 -12.98 32.38
C PRO A 642 28.39 -13.80 32.15
N ALA A 643 27.41 -13.67 33.05
CA ALA A 643 26.15 -14.42 32.98
C ALA A 643 25.10 -13.80 32.04
N ALA A 644 24.19 -14.63 31.53
CA ALA A 644 23.05 -14.19 30.74
C ALA A 644 21.98 -13.48 31.61
N PRO A 645 21.28 -12.45 31.09
CA PRO A 645 20.22 -11.75 31.82
C PRO A 645 18.93 -12.58 31.85
N THR A 646 18.54 -13.05 33.04
CA THR A 646 17.26 -13.76 33.26
C THR A 646 16.08 -12.79 33.19
N ALA A 647 15.09 -13.07 32.33
CA ALA A 647 13.85 -12.31 32.25
C ALA A 647 12.96 -12.55 33.50
N ALA A 648 12.90 -11.57 34.40
CA ALA A 648 12.07 -11.62 35.60
C ALA A 648 10.61 -11.24 35.27
N ARG A 649 9.67 -12.15 35.54
CA ARG A 649 8.24 -11.81 35.68
C ARG A 649 8.00 -11.22 37.07
N SER A 650 7.15 -10.20 37.16
CA SER A 650 6.67 -9.66 38.43
C SER A 650 5.14 -9.57 38.43
N ASP A 651 4.49 -10.54 39.07
CA ASP A 651 3.07 -10.42 39.43
C ASP A 651 2.91 -9.42 40.59
N GLY A 652 2.01 -8.44 40.42
CA GLY A 652 1.78 -7.38 41.41
C GLY A 652 0.31 -6.98 41.50
N LYS A 653 -0.45 -7.64 42.38
CA LYS A 653 -1.83 -7.23 42.69
C LYS A 653 -1.84 -5.93 43.49
N ALA A 654 -2.53 -4.90 42.99
CA ALA A 654 -2.98 -3.76 43.77
C ALA A 654 -4.46 -3.48 43.46
N SER A 655 -5.33 -3.68 44.44
CA SER A 655 -6.75 -3.34 44.34
C SER A 655 -6.98 -1.90 44.81
N GLY A 656 -7.52 -1.04 43.93
CA GLY A 656 -7.88 0.34 44.26
C GLY A 656 -9.09 0.80 43.47
N THR A 657 -10.21 1.06 44.14
CA THR A 657 -11.42 1.62 43.54
C THR A 657 -11.26 3.13 43.36
N GLY A 658 -11.32 3.61 42.12
CA GLY A 658 -11.27 5.04 41.81
C GLY A 658 -11.91 5.36 40.47
N THR A 659 -13.11 5.95 40.50
CA THR A 659 -13.78 6.51 39.32
C THR A 659 -13.11 7.82 38.93
N GLY A 660 -12.28 7.81 37.87
CA GLY A 660 -11.60 8.99 37.35
C GLY A 660 -11.62 9.03 35.83
N THR A 661 -12.29 10.02 35.25
CA THR A 661 -12.30 10.30 33.81
C THR A 661 -10.95 10.86 33.37
N ALA A 662 -10.07 9.99 32.87
CA ALA A 662 -8.75 10.39 32.39
C ALA A 662 -8.77 10.73 30.89
N THR A 663 -8.95 12.01 30.56
CA THR A 663 -8.61 12.53 29.23
C THR A 663 -7.10 12.54 29.07
N GLY A 664 -6.55 11.42 28.60
CA GLY A 664 -5.12 11.27 28.35
C GLY A 664 -4.65 12.16 27.21
N GLN A 665 -4.01 13.29 27.54
CA GLN A 665 -3.12 13.94 26.58
C GLN A 665 -2.00 12.95 26.22
N PRO A 666 -1.63 12.80 24.94
CA PRO A 666 -0.51 11.93 24.57
C PRO A 666 0.76 12.44 25.25
N ALA A 667 1.46 11.57 25.97
CA ALA A 667 2.79 11.88 26.48
C ALA A 667 3.68 12.17 25.26
N ALA A 668 4.46 13.26 25.32
CA ALA A 668 5.28 13.68 24.19
C ALA A 668 6.34 12.62 23.87
N GLU A 669 6.11 11.86 22.81
CA GLU A 669 7.11 10.95 22.26
C GLU A 669 8.32 11.78 21.82
N THR A 670 9.47 11.49 22.40
CA THR A 670 10.73 12.08 21.97
C THR A 670 11.09 11.45 20.62
N ASP A 671 11.08 12.24 19.54
CA ASP A 671 11.34 11.77 18.18
C ASP A 671 12.68 11.03 18.11
N ARG A 672 12.61 9.70 18.12
CA ARG A 672 13.76 8.79 17.95
C ARG A 672 14.04 8.56 16.47
N SER A 673 14.07 9.64 15.68
CA SER A 673 14.43 9.57 14.28
C SER A 673 15.86 9.04 14.13
N LEU A 674 16.02 8.02 13.30
CA LEU A 674 17.33 7.40 13.02
C LEU A 674 18.34 8.44 12.55
N PRO A 675 19.61 8.37 13.01
CA PRO A 675 20.65 9.27 12.55
C PRO A 675 20.80 9.17 11.02
N LEU A 676 21.01 10.32 10.37
CA LEU A 676 21.26 10.39 8.94
C LEU A 676 22.53 9.63 8.58
N GLN A 677 22.53 8.95 7.43
CA GLN A 677 23.74 8.34 6.91
C GLN A 677 24.72 9.45 6.48
N ARG A 678 25.92 9.46 7.06
CA ARG A 678 27.00 10.38 6.66
C ARG A 678 27.36 10.20 5.17
N GLY A 679 27.55 11.33 4.51
CA GLY A 679 27.89 11.50 3.09
C GLY A 679 26.99 12.56 2.44
N LEU A 680 27.53 13.31 1.49
CA LEU A 680 26.75 14.26 0.69
C LEU A 680 26.14 13.53 -0.51
N PRO A 681 24.83 13.71 -0.82
CA PRO A 681 24.25 13.18 -2.05
C PRO A 681 24.78 13.97 -3.25
N CYS A 682 25.51 13.25 -4.11
CA CYS A 682 26.19 13.77 -5.28
C CYS A 682 25.64 13.15 -6.56
N PHE A 683 25.60 13.95 -7.62
CA PHE A 683 24.98 13.60 -8.90
C PHE A 683 25.88 13.99 -10.09
N PRO A 684 26.05 13.11 -11.11
CA PRO A 684 26.83 13.43 -12.32
C PRO A 684 26.12 14.42 -13.25
N SER A 685 24.80 14.58 -13.08
CA SER A 685 23.94 15.44 -13.89
C SER A 685 23.08 16.35 -13.01
N PRO A 686 23.05 17.68 -13.25
CA PRO A 686 22.17 18.58 -12.52
C PRO A 686 20.68 18.29 -12.75
N GLY A 687 20.32 17.71 -13.91
CA GLY A 687 18.94 17.33 -14.21
C GLY A 687 18.44 16.21 -13.29
N ALA A 688 19.27 15.21 -12.99
CA ALA A 688 18.95 14.15 -12.04
C ALA A 688 18.83 14.70 -10.61
N ALA A 689 19.80 15.53 -10.19
CA ALA A 689 19.78 16.21 -8.89
C ALA A 689 18.49 17.01 -8.65
N LEU A 690 18.05 17.78 -9.67
CA LEU A 690 16.85 18.61 -9.60
C LEU A 690 15.56 17.79 -9.66
N ALA A 691 15.51 16.71 -10.44
CA ALA A 691 14.34 15.83 -10.49
C ALA A 691 14.13 15.10 -9.14
N ALA A 692 15.21 14.57 -8.55
CA ALA A 692 15.19 13.93 -7.25
C ALA A 692 14.85 14.92 -6.13
N LEU A 693 15.49 16.09 -6.10
CA LEU A 693 15.16 17.14 -5.13
C LEU A 693 13.71 17.61 -5.26
N GLY A 694 13.22 17.82 -6.49
CA GLY A 694 11.82 18.18 -6.75
C GLY A 694 10.85 17.14 -6.20
N ALA A 695 11.16 15.84 -6.32
CA ALA A 695 10.36 14.78 -5.71
C ALA A 695 10.37 14.85 -4.17
N VAL A 696 11.55 15.06 -3.55
CA VAL A 696 11.69 15.18 -2.10
C VAL A 696 11.00 16.44 -1.55
N VAL A 697 11.05 17.57 -2.25
CA VAL A 697 10.32 18.81 -1.88
C VAL A 697 8.81 18.60 -1.98
N ARG A 698 8.32 17.97 -3.06
CA ARG A 698 6.89 17.63 -3.20
C ARG A 698 6.41 16.67 -2.11
N TYR A 699 7.21 15.67 -1.75
CA TYR A 699 6.93 14.78 -0.62
C TYR A 699 6.98 15.50 0.73
N ALA A 700 7.96 16.37 0.99
CA ALA A 700 8.05 17.10 2.25
C ALA A 700 6.84 18.03 2.46
N HIS A 701 6.39 18.72 1.39
CA HIS A 701 5.17 19.51 1.41
C HIS A 701 3.90 18.64 1.57
N TRP A 702 3.82 17.49 0.88
CA TRP A 702 2.73 16.53 1.07
C TRP A 702 2.70 15.99 2.50
N ARG A 703 3.85 15.84 3.18
CA ARG A 703 3.94 15.31 4.54
C ARG A 703 3.55 16.36 5.60
N SER A 704 3.88 17.63 5.38
CA SER A 704 3.72 18.71 6.36
C SER A 704 2.39 19.47 6.26
N ARG A 705 1.67 19.33 5.15
CA ARG A 705 0.34 19.94 5.00
C ARG A 705 -0.71 19.31 5.91
N ASP A 706 -1.81 20.03 6.09
CA ASP A 706 -3.07 19.38 6.44
C ASP A 706 -3.63 18.62 5.21
N HIS A 707 -4.25 17.47 5.45
CA HIS A 707 -4.92 16.65 4.43
C HIS A 707 -6.45 16.70 4.62
N GLY A 708 -6.93 17.39 5.65
CA GLY A 708 -8.31 17.32 6.10
C GLY A 708 -8.69 15.92 6.58
N GLU A 709 -9.99 15.75 6.79
CA GLU A 709 -10.58 14.56 7.38
C GLU A 709 -11.30 13.71 6.32
N PHE A 710 -11.45 12.42 6.60
CA PHE A 710 -12.43 11.58 5.90
C PHE A 710 -13.78 11.84 6.56
N VAL A 711 -14.70 12.49 5.85
CA VAL A 711 -16.03 12.87 6.34
C VAL A 711 -17.07 12.31 5.38
N ASP A 712 -18.00 11.52 5.90
CA ASP A 712 -19.13 11.00 5.14
C ASP A 712 -20.21 12.09 5.08
N PRO A 713 -20.70 12.51 3.89
CA PRO A 713 -21.63 13.63 3.79
C PRO A 713 -22.98 13.35 4.47
N ASP A 714 -23.52 14.34 5.18
CA ASP A 714 -24.84 14.27 5.81
C ASP A 714 -25.97 13.99 4.79
N GLY A 715 -27.02 13.30 5.23
CA GLY A 715 -28.24 13.07 4.46
C GLY A 715 -28.15 11.98 3.39
N VAL A 716 -27.34 10.94 3.63
CA VAL A 716 -27.17 9.77 2.76
C VAL A 716 -27.97 8.57 3.29
N ASP A 717 -28.79 7.95 2.45
CA ASP A 717 -29.48 6.67 2.68
C ASP A 717 -28.90 5.62 1.71
N ALA A 718 -27.78 5.03 2.11
CA ALA A 718 -27.09 4.01 1.33
C ALA A 718 -27.92 2.72 1.16
N ASP A 719 -28.82 2.44 2.11
CA ASP A 719 -29.67 1.26 2.06
C ASP A 719 -30.81 1.42 1.03
N ALA A 720 -31.36 2.62 0.87
CA ALA A 720 -32.33 2.91 -0.20
C ALA A 720 -31.68 2.79 -1.58
N ALA A 721 -30.45 3.28 -1.72
CA ALA A 721 -29.64 3.08 -2.92
C ALA A 721 -29.38 1.57 -3.18
N ALA A 722 -29.00 0.80 -2.16
CA ALA A 722 -28.79 -0.65 -2.26
C ALA A 722 -30.08 -1.40 -2.66
N ARG A 723 -31.23 -1.05 -2.05
CA ARG A 723 -32.55 -1.62 -2.38
C ARG A 723 -32.94 -1.33 -3.84
N LEU A 724 -32.73 -0.10 -4.31
CA LEU A 724 -32.97 0.30 -5.71
C LEU A 724 -32.06 -0.48 -6.66
N LEU A 725 -30.76 -0.51 -6.40
CA LEU A 725 -29.76 -1.18 -7.23
C LEU A 725 -29.94 -2.71 -7.26
N ALA A 726 -30.42 -3.33 -6.18
CA ALA A 726 -30.80 -4.74 -6.17
C ALA A 726 -31.96 -5.04 -7.14
N GLY A 727 -32.97 -4.16 -7.19
CA GLY A 727 -34.07 -4.24 -8.17
C GLY A 727 -33.60 -4.09 -9.62
N VAL A 728 -32.68 -3.15 -9.88
CA VAL A 728 -32.03 -3.00 -11.20
C VAL A 728 -31.21 -4.23 -11.56
N ARG A 729 -30.44 -4.77 -10.62
CA ARG A 729 -29.54 -5.91 -10.84
C ARG A 729 -30.27 -7.19 -11.27
N ALA A 730 -31.53 -7.36 -10.88
CA ALA A 730 -32.38 -8.45 -11.39
C ALA A 730 -32.62 -8.41 -12.91
N ARG A 731 -32.31 -7.30 -13.58
CA ARG A 731 -32.40 -7.10 -15.05
C ARG A 731 -31.06 -7.30 -15.77
N VAL A 732 -29.94 -7.43 -15.06
CA VAL A 732 -28.59 -7.47 -15.62
C VAL A 732 -28.26 -8.87 -16.16
N ALA A 733 -28.09 -9.00 -17.48
CA ALA A 733 -27.76 -10.24 -18.16
C ALA A 733 -26.24 -10.48 -18.25
N ASP A 734 -25.69 -11.24 -17.30
CA ASP A 734 -24.28 -11.68 -17.19
C ASP A 734 -23.19 -10.58 -17.37
N VAL A 735 -22.89 -10.22 -18.62
CA VAL A 735 -21.82 -9.28 -19.00
C VAL A 735 -22.33 -7.89 -19.36
N GLU A 736 -23.61 -7.76 -19.71
CA GLU A 736 -24.15 -6.51 -20.25
C GLU A 736 -24.37 -5.45 -19.16
N LEU A 737 -24.05 -4.19 -19.47
CA LEU A 737 -24.33 -3.07 -18.60
C LEU A 737 -25.77 -2.57 -18.80
N THR A 738 -26.53 -2.48 -17.72
CA THR A 738 -27.88 -1.93 -17.70
C THR A 738 -27.82 -0.43 -17.39
N ARG A 739 -28.09 0.41 -18.40
CA ARG A 739 -28.30 1.85 -18.25
C ARG A 739 -29.54 2.09 -17.36
N LEU A 740 -29.42 2.94 -16.36
CA LEU A 740 -30.57 3.39 -15.55
C LEU A 740 -31.50 4.31 -16.35
N THR A 741 -32.79 4.27 -16.05
CA THR A 741 -33.72 5.30 -16.55
C THR A 741 -33.43 6.66 -15.90
N ALA A 742 -34.02 7.74 -16.43
CA ALA A 742 -33.87 9.07 -15.83
C ALA A 742 -34.48 9.14 -14.41
N GLU A 743 -35.58 8.42 -14.19
CA GLU A 743 -36.27 8.32 -12.89
C GLU A 743 -35.45 7.48 -11.90
N GLU A 744 -34.91 6.34 -12.33
CA GLU A 744 -34.01 5.50 -11.52
C GLU A 744 -32.71 6.23 -11.17
N SER A 745 -32.16 7.00 -12.11
CA SER A 745 -30.97 7.83 -11.89
C SER A 745 -31.24 8.94 -10.88
N ALA A 746 -32.38 9.64 -11.00
CA ALA A 746 -32.78 10.68 -10.05
C ALA A 746 -32.99 10.10 -8.65
N ALA A 747 -33.76 9.02 -8.51
CA ALA A 747 -34.01 8.39 -7.22
C ALA A 747 -32.73 7.86 -6.54
N LEU A 748 -31.80 7.27 -7.31
CA LEU A 748 -30.49 6.84 -6.79
C LEU A 748 -29.62 8.03 -6.37
N MET A 749 -29.67 9.15 -7.09
CA MET A 749 -28.94 10.37 -6.75
C MET A 749 -29.53 11.05 -5.51
N ASP A 750 -30.86 11.13 -5.39
CA ASP A 750 -31.55 11.70 -4.23
C ASP A 750 -31.23 10.93 -2.92
N CYS A 751 -31.00 9.61 -2.99
CA CYS A 751 -30.50 8.81 -1.85
C CYS A 751 -29.13 9.29 -1.31
N TYR A 752 -28.37 10.07 -2.07
CA TYR A 752 -27.11 10.68 -1.64
C TYR A 752 -27.21 12.21 -1.48
N GLY A 753 -28.42 12.78 -1.55
CA GLY A 753 -28.67 14.22 -1.55
C GLY A 753 -28.37 14.93 -2.87
N LEU A 754 -28.05 14.17 -3.93
CA LEU A 754 -27.67 14.69 -5.25
C LEU A 754 -28.90 14.93 -6.12
N ARG A 755 -29.09 16.15 -6.62
CA ARG A 755 -30.28 16.48 -7.43
C ARG A 755 -29.94 16.58 -8.91
N LEU A 756 -30.59 15.74 -9.71
CA LEU A 756 -30.60 15.83 -11.17
C LEU A 756 -31.69 16.83 -11.61
N GLN A 757 -31.36 17.79 -12.48
CA GLN A 757 -32.37 18.71 -13.00
C GLN A 757 -33.34 17.95 -13.92
N PRO A 758 -34.65 17.85 -13.61
CA PRO A 758 -35.56 16.98 -14.36
C PRO A 758 -35.78 17.51 -15.80
N PRO A 759 -35.49 16.71 -16.84
CA PRO A 759 -35.98 16.97 -18.18
C PRO A 759 -37.44 16.48 -18.29
N ALA A 760 -38.25 17.21 -19.05
CA ALA A 760 -39.57 16.76 -19.46
C ALA A 760 -39.54 16.38 -20.95
N ARG A 761 -39.83 15.11 -21.23
CA ARG A 761 -39.97 14.59 -22.59
C ARG A 761 -41.33 15.00 -23.15
N PHE A 762 -41.42 15.21 -24.45
CA PHE A 762 -42.69 15.51 -25.11
C PHE A 762 -42.79 14.81 -26.47
N SER A 763 -44.02 14.53 -26.89
CA SER A 763 -44.36 14.03 -28.23
C SER A 763 -44.92 15.13 -29.14
N THR A 764 -45.42 16.23 -28.58
CA THR A 764 -46.01 17.36 -29.33
C THR A 764 -45.48 18.72 -28.87
N ALA A 765 -45.54 19.72 -29.74
CA ALA A 765 -45.07 21.08 -29.43
C ALA A 765 -45.96 21.84 -28.42
N ASP A 766 -47.16 21.32 -28.11
CA ASP A 766 -48.09 21.94 -27.14
C ASP A 766 -47.88 21.36 -25.73
N GLU A 767 -47.70 20.04 -25.64
CA GLU A 767 -47.16 19.34 -24.46
C GLU A 767 -45.81 19.92 -24.02
N ALA A 768 -44.91 20.23 -24.97
CA ALA A 768 -43.66 20.93 -24.68
C ALA A 768 -43.87 22.32 -24.04
N ILE A 769 -44.94 23.04 -24.41
CA ILE A 769 -45.28 24.36 -23.86
C ILE A 769 -45.90 24.24 -22.46
N GLU A 770 -46.74 23.22 -22.24
CA GLU A 770 -47.31 22.92 -20.92
C GLU A 770 -46.20 22.54 -19.93
N GLU A 771 -45.30 21.64 -20.32
CA GLU A 771 -44.15 21.23 -19.52
C GLU A 771 -43.15 22.38 -19.30
N ALA A 772 -42.88 23.22 -20.30
CA ALA A 772 -42.09 24.44 -20.09
C ALA A 772 -42.77 25.44 -19.14
N GLY A 773 -44.11 25.50 -19.13
CA GLY A 773 -44.90 26.25 -18.15
C GLY A 773 -44.77 25.70 -16.72
N ARG A 774 -44.73 24.37 -16.58
CA ARG A 774 -44.54 23.65 -15.31
C ARG A 774 -43.12 23.76 -14.76
N LEU A 775 -42.11 23.71 -15.64
CA LEU A 775 -40.68 23.82 -15.31
C LEU A 775 -40.23 25.27 -15.06
N GLY A 776 -40.93 26.25 -15.63
CA GLY A 776 -40.60 27.67 -15.54
C GLY A 776 -39.67 28.17 -16.65
N TRP A 777 -39.91 29.41 -17.08
CA TRP A 777 -39.16 30.07 -18.15
C TRP A 777 -37.96 30.87 -17.60
N PRO A 778 -36.82 30.97 -18.33
CA PRO A 778 -36.57 30.38 -19.65
C PRO A 778 -36.19 28.89 -19.59
N VAL A 779 -36.44 28.18 -20.70
CA VAL A 779 -36.10 26.76 -20.87
C VAL A 779 -35.01 26.54 -21.93
N ALA A 780 -34.38 25.39 -21.85
CA ALA A 780 -33.60 24.77 -22.91
C ALA A 780 -34.44 23.67 -23.60
N LEU A 781 -34.19 23.48 -24.89
CA LEU A 781 -34.70 22.36 -25.70
C LEU A 781 -33.50 21.51 -26.12
N LYS A 782 -33.60 20.18 -25.96
CA LYS A 782 -32.52 19.22 -26.28
C LYS A 782 -33.06 18.03 -27.07
N THR A 783 -32.20 17.41 -27.86
CA THR A 783 -32.46 16.07 -28.40
C THR A 783 -32.20 15.01 -27.33
N MET A 784 -32.82 13.85 -27.46
CA MET A 784 -32.56 12.67 -26.62
C MET A 784 -31.42 11.79 -27.17
N ASP A 785 -30.91 12.04 -28.37
CA ASP A 785 -29.77 11.30 -28.93
C ASP A 785 -28.48 11.52 -28.13
N GLU A 786 -27.82 10.45 -27.70
CA GLU A 786 -26.63 10.53 -26.83
C GLU A 786 -25.44 11.29 -27.47
N ASN A 787 -25.30 11.24 -28.80
CA ASN A 787 -24.18 11.87 -29.51
C ASN A 787 -24.40 13.37 -29.74
N LEU A 788 -25.66 13.79 -29.89
CA LEU A 788 -26.04 15.15 -30.27
C LEU A 788 -26.58 16.00 -29.10
N ARG A 789 -27.05 15.40 -28.00
CA ARG A 789 -27.67 16.13 -26.85
C ARG A 789 -26.75 17.03 -26.04
N HIS A 790 -25.46 17.02 -26.35
CA HIS A 790 -24.44 17.94 -25.80
C HIS A 790 -23.82 18.87 -26.87
N ARG A 791 -24.26 18.79 -28.13
CA ARG A 791 -23.67 19.48 -29.29
C ARG A 791 -24.51 20.69 -29.73
N LEU A 792 -24.26 21.84 -29.10
CA LEU A 792 -24.86 23.13 -29.48
C LEU A 792 -24.48 23.53 -30.92
N ASP A 793 -23.24 23.21 -31.33
CA ASP A 793 -22.67 23.48 -32.65
C ASP A 793 -23.36 22.70 -33.78
N LEU A 794 -23.82 21.48 -33.50
CA LEU A 794 -24.63 20.66 -34.41
C LEU A 794 -26.14 20.91 -34.25
N GLY A 795 -26.54 21.88 -33.41
CA GLY A 795 -27.93 22.26 -33.18
C GLY A 795 -28.75 21.27 -32.35
N GLY A 796 -28.11 20.29 -31.70
CA GLY A 796 -28.75 19.32 -30.79
C GLY A 796 -29.20 19.91 -29.44
N VAL A 797 -28.92 21.19 -29.20
CA VAL A 797 -29.34 21.96 -28.02
C VAL A 797 -29.71 23.39 -28.43
N ARG A 798 -30.82 23.91 -27.91
CA ARG A 798 -31.22 25.33 -27.97
C ARG A 798 -31.42 25.86 -26.54
N LEU A 799 -30.82 26.99 -26.21
CA LEU A 799 -30.83 27.58 -24.86
C LEU A 799 -31.62 28.89 -24.82
N ASN A 800 -31.97 29.32 -23.60
CA ASN A 800 -32.57 30.62 -23.30
C ASN A 800 -33.86 30.92 -24.09
N ILE A 801 -34.73 29.91 -24.22
CA ILE A 801 -36.05 30.06 -24.82
C ILE A 801 -36.97 30.66 -23.75
N GLY A 802 -37.39 31.92 -23.93
CA GLY A 802 -38.13 32.67 -22.91
C GLY A 802 -39.67 32.62 -23.01
N ASP A 803 -40.23 32.06 -24.09
CA ASP A 803 -41.68 32.05 -24.32
C ASP A 803 -42.15 30.89 -25.21
N ALA A 804 -43.45 30.58 -25.14
CA ALA A 804 -44.10 29.49 -25.85
C ALA A 804 -44.02 29.60 -27.39
N GLN A 805 -44.06 30.81 -27.96
CA GLN A 805 -43.93 31.01 -29.41
C GLN A 805 -42.49 30.76 -29.86
N SER A 806 -41.51 31.18 -29.05
CA SER A 806 -40.09 30.86 -29.24
C SER A 806 -39.81 29.37 -29.09
N LEU A 807 -40.47 28.67 -28.16
CA LEU A 807 -40.32 27.22 -28.03
C LEU A 807 -40.83 26.50 -29.28
N ARG A 808 -42.07 26.76 -29.71
CA ARG A 808 -42.64 26.17 -30.93
C ARG A 808 -41.78 26.45 -32.17
N ARG A 809 -41.22 27.67 -32.30
CA ARG A 809 -40.24 28.01 -33.36
C ARG A 809 -38.97 27.17 -33.25
N ASN A 810 -38.40 27.02 -32.06
CA ASN A 810 -37.14 26.28 -31.87
C ASN A 810 -37.33 24.79 -32.14
N ILE A 811 -38.46 24.18 -31.77
CA ILE A 811 -38.78 22.78 -32.10
C ILE A 811 -38.73 22.58 -33.63
N THR A 812 -39.52 23.35 -34.40
CA THR A 812 -39.55 23.22 -35.87
C THR A 812 -38.24 23.60 -36.57
N LEU A 813 -37.39 24.42 -35.96
CA LEU A 813 -36.04 24.69 -36.47
C LEU A 813 -35.07 23.54 -36.14
N MET A 814 -35.20 22.92 -34.97
CA MET A 814 -34.36 21.84 -34.49
C MET A 814 -34.66 20.53 -35.22
N GLU A 815 -35.94 20.20 -35.45
CA GLU A 815 -36.39 19.12 -36.33
C GLU A 815 -35.69 19.20 -37.71
N LYS A 816 -35.67 20.39 -38.33
CA LYS A 816 -35.07 20.62 -39.65
C LYS A 816 -33.54 20.52 -39.65
N VAL A 817 -32.89 20.89 -38.55
CA VAL A 817 -31.43 20.79 -38.41
C VAL A 817 -30.98 19.35 -38.08
N LEU A 818 -31.82 18.58 -37.37
CA LEU A 818 -31.52 17.20 -37.00
C LEU A 818 -31.94 16.18 -38.07
N ALA A 819 -32.89 16.49 -38.94
CA ALA A 819 -33.36 15.61 -40.01
C ALA A 819 -32.27 14.95 -40.90
N PRO A 820 -31.11 15.57 -41.20
CA PRO A 820 -30.01 14.91 -41.91
C PRO A 820 -29.30 13.81 -41.11
N PHE A 821 -29.41 13.83 -39.77
CA PHE A 821 -28.82 12.85 -38.86
C PHE A 821 -29.83 11.77 -38.44
N GLY A 822 -31.13 12.11 -38.40
CA GLY A 822 -32.21 11.17 -38.08
C GLY A 822 -33.46 11.86 -37.53
N SER A 823 -34.39 11.06 -37.01
CA SER A 823 -35.49 11.52 -36.17
C SER A 823 -35.26 11.05 -34.74
N PHE A 824 -35.36 11.96 -33.78
CA PHE A 824 -35.00 11.73 -32.38
C PHE A 824 -36.06 12.36 -31.47
N GLY A 825 -36.30 11.74 -30.31
CA GLY A 825 -37.12 12.36 -29.27
C GLY A 825 -36.49 13.66 -28.76
N MET A 826 -37.29 14.54 -28.18
CA MET A 826 -36.83 15.82 -27.62
C MET A 826 -37.32 15.99 -26.18
N GLU A 827 -36.56 16.78 -25.42
CA GLU A 827 -36.86 17.11 -24.03
C GLU A 827 -36.69 18.62 -23.79
N VAL A 828 -37.58 19.20 -22.98
CA VAL A 828 -37.43 20.55 -22.42
C VAL A 828 -36.92 20.46 -20.98
N GLN A 829 -36.09 21.41 -20.57
CA GLN A 829 -35.52 21.49 -19.23
C GLN A 829 -35.40 22.97 -18.85
N SER A 830 -35.72 23.35 -17.62
CA SER A 830 -35.52 24.73 -17.15
C SER A 830 -34.04 25.14 -17.23
N MET A 831 -33.76 26.40 -17.57
CA MET A 831 -32.40 26.93 -17.56
C MET A 831 -31.86 26.98 -16.12
N ALA A 832 -30.74 26.30 -15.86
CA ALA A 832 -29.98 26.48 -14.63
C ALA A 832 -29.22 27.83 -14.65
N PRO A 833 -28.80 28.35 -13.48
CA PRO A 833 -28.02 29.60 -13.41
C PRO A 833 -26.70 29.52 -14.19
N SER A 834 -26.31 30.64 -14.79
CA SER A 834 -25.05 30.75 -15.54
C SER A 834 -23.84 30.47 -14.64
N GLY A 835 -22.95 29.59 -15.10
CA GLY A 835 -21.80 29.11 -14.32
C GLY A 835 -20.74 28.43 -15.19
N GLN A 836 -19.69 27.90 -14.55
CA GLN A 836 -18.66 27.11 -15.22
C GLN A 836 -19.19 25.69 -15.48
N ALA A 837 -19.07 25.22 -16.71
CA ALA A 837 -19.43 23.85 -17.07
C ALA A 837 -18.31 22.88 -16.72
N CYS A 838 -18.62 21.88 -15.92
CA CYS A 838 -17.71 20.83 -15.46
C CYS A 838 -18.23 19.45 -15.89
N SER A 839 -17.33 18.48 -15.94
CA SER A 839 -17.63 17.07 -16.18
C SER A 839 -17.07 16.24 -15.04
N LEU A 840 -17.91 15.39 -14.44
CA LEU A 840 -17.53 14.46 -13.38
C LEU A 840 -17.87 13.05 -13.83
N ARG A 841 -16.88 12.15 -13.85
CA ARG A 841 -17.01 10.76 -14.30
C ARG A 841 -16.50 9.83 -13.21
N ALA A 842 -17.11 8.68 -13.07
CA ALA A 842 -16.59 7.61 -12.24
C ALA A 842 -16.79 6.24 -12.89
N ILE A 843 -15.93 5.30 -12.52
CA ILE A 843 -15.99 3.89 -12.95
C ILE A 843 -15.69 2.96 -11.76
N GLU A 844 -16.08 1.69 -11.85
CA GLU A 844 -15.50 0.61 -11.02
C GLU A 844 -14.41 -0.11 -11.82
N ASP A 845 -13.15 0.14 -11.48
CA ASP A 845 -11.99 -0.50 -12.09
C ASP A 845 -11.72 -1.90 -11.48
N PRO A 846 -11.39 -2.94 -12.29
CA PRO A 846 -11.15 -4.30 -11.79
C PRO A 846 -9.92 -4.47 -10.89
N LEU A 847 -9.00 -3.50 -10.85
CA LEU A 847 -7.76 -3.52 -10.07
C LEU A 847 -7.84 -2.55 -8.88
N MET A 848 -8.20 -1.29 -9.09
CA MET A 848 -8.23 -0.23 -8.07
C MET A 848 -9.59 -0.08 -7.36
N GLY A 849 -10.68 -0.56 -7.94
CA GLY A 849 -12.05 -0.28 -7.48
C GLY A 849 -12.54 1.08 -7.99
N PRO A 850 -13.25 1.89 -7.19
CA PRO A 850 -13.80 3.15 -7.67
C PRO A 850 -12.69 4.12 -8.11
N VAL A 851 -12.85 4.73 -9.29
CA VAL A 851 -11.98 5.80 -9.79
C VAL A 851 -12.85 6.98 -10.18
N ILE A 852 -12.63 8.13 -9.53
CA ILE A 852 -13.29 9.41 -9.82
C ILE A 852 -12.41 10.23 -10.76
N SER A 853 -13.01 10.91 -11.73
CA SER A 853 -12.33 11.76 -12.70
C SER A 853 -13.08 13.08 -12.87
N PHE A 854 -12.37 14.20 -12.73
CA PHE A 854 -12.92 15.56 -12.78
C PHE A 854 -12.20 16.40 -13.83
N GLY A 855 -12.94 17.27 -14.52
CA GLY A 855 -12.39 18.26 -15.46
C GLY A 855 -13.44 19.30 -15.87
N LEU A 856 -13.03 20.29 -16.67
CA LEU A 856 -13.96 21.31 -17.20
C LEU A 856 -14.49 20.89 -18.57
N ALA A 857 -15.81 21.01 -18.76
CA ALA A 857 -16.51 20.44 -19.91
C ALA A 857 -16.12 21.11 -21.24
N GLY A 858 -16.16 20.33 -22.33
CA GLY A 858 -15.76 20.75 -23.67
C GLY A 858 -14.31 20.39 -23.98
N ASP A 859 -13.65 21.17 -24.83
CA ASP A 859 -12.35 20.84 -25.43
C ASP A 859 -11.22 20.56 -24.42
N ALA A 860 -11.31 21.09 -23.20
CA ALA A 860 -10.33 20.78 -22.15
C ALA A 860 -10.30 19.27 -21.83
N VAL A 861 -11.46 18.65 -21.59
CA VAL A 861 -11.58 17.20 -21.37
C VAL A 861 -11.67 16.37 -22.66
N ASN A 862 -12.19 16.96 -23.75
CA ASN A 862 -12.46 16.23 -25.00
C ASN A 862 -11.29 16.20 -26.00
N LEU A 863 -10.35 17.16 -25.91
CA LEU A 863 -9.26 17.33 -26.88
C LEU A 863 -7.89 17.50 -26.22
N LEU A 864 -7.82 18.10 -25.02
CA LEU A 864 -6.56 18.37 -24.31
C LEU A 864 -6.26 17.38 -23.18
N ASP A 865 -7.16 16.43 -22.94
CA ASP A 865 -7.08 15.41 -21.87
C ASP A 865 -6.84 16.02 -20.47
N ASP A 866 -7.39 17.20 -20.20
CA ASP A 866 -7.22 17.98 -18.96
C ASP A 866 -8.10 17.45 -17.82
N TRP A 867 -7.91 16.16 -17.51
CA TRP A 867 -8.55 15.45 -16.41
C TRP A 867 -7.64 15.43 -15.17
N ALA A 868 -8.27 15.37 -14.01
CA ALA A 868 -7.65 14.92 -12.77
C ALA A 868 -8.38 13.67 -12.27
N HIS A 869 -7.64 12.73 -11.68
CA HIS A 869 -8.16 11.46 -11.19
C HIS A 869 -7.93 11.29 -9.69
N ALA A 870 -8.79 10.52 -9.03
CA ALA A 870 -8.71 10.18 -7.61
C ALA A 870 -9.29 8.79 -7.34
N VAL A 871 -8.78 8.08 -6.33
CA VAL A 871 -9.27 6.75 -5.91
C VAL A 871 -9.79 6.84 -4.47
N PRO A 872 -11.11 6.71 -4.22
CA PRO A 872 -11.68 6.71 -2.88
C PRO A 872 -11.09 5.62 -1.97
N PRO A 873 -11.23 5.73 -0.62
CA PRO A 873 -11.82 6.86 0.11
C PRO A 873 -10.98 8.13 -0.04
N LEU A 874 -11.63 9.30 -0.06
CA LEU A 874 -10.99 10.61 -0.22
C LEU A 874 -11.19 11.45 1.05
N SER A 875 -10.14 12.14 1.51
CA SER A 875 -10.32 13.19 2.52
C SER A 875 -10.76 14.51 1.86
N THR A 876 -11.23 15.46 2.65
CA THR A 876 -11.57 16.81 2.16
C THR A 876 -10.39 17.49 1.43
N GLY A 877 -9.14 17.23 1.86
CA GLY A 877 -7.93 17.66 1.14
C GLY A 877 -7.70 16.95 -0.19
N ASP A 878 -7.95 15.64 -0.30
CA ASP A 878 -7.83 14.93 -1.60
C ASP A 878 -8.90 15.39 -2.61
N ILE A 879 -10.08 15.76 -2.12
CA ILE A 879 -11.18 16.35 -2.92
C ILE A 879 -10.79 17.76 -3.39
N ALA A 880 -10.23 18.58 -2.49
CA ALA A 880 -9.74 19.90 -2.82
C ALA A 880 -8.59 19.85 -3.86
N ASP A 881 -7.67 18.89 -3.74
CA ASP A 881 -6.63 18.63 -4.74
C ASP A 881 -7.25 18.24 -6.10
N LEU A 882 -8.21 17.32 -6.12
CA LEU A 882 -8.88 16.84 -7.33
C LEU A 882 -9.55 17.97 -8.12
N VAL A 883 -10.26 18.87 -7.44
CA VAL A 883 -10.96 20.00 -8.08
C VAL A 883 -9.99 21.06 -8.61
N ARG A 884 -8.82 21.23 -7.97
CA ARG A 884 -7.80 22.21 -8.37
C ARG A 884 -6.83 21.69 -9.44
N ALA A 885 -6.64 20.38 -9.56
CA ALA A 885 -5.63 19.76 -10.41
C ALA A 885 -5.75 19.98 -11.95
N PRO A 886 -6.95 20.05 -12.58
CA PRO A 886 -7.06 20.36 -14.01
C PRO A 886 -6.50 21.75 -14.32
N ARG A 887 -5.78 21.92 -15.43
CA ARG A 887 -5.16 23.21 -15.81
C ARG A 887 -6.22 24.30 -16.04
N ALA A 888 -7.40 23.90 -16.52
CA ALA A 888 -8.56 24.77 -16.71
C ALA A 888 -9.27 25.15 -15.39
N SER A 889 -8.98 24.50 -14.26
CA SER A 889 -9.64 24.75 -12.95
C SER A 889 -9.58 26.20 -12.51
N ARG A 890 -8.57 26.95 -12.97
CA ARG A 890 -8.42 28.40 -12.78
C ARG A 890 -9.68 29.21 -13.11
N LYS A 891 -10.53 28.74 -14.03
CA LYS A 891 -11.83 29.36 -14.35
C LYS A 891 -12.83 29.33 -13.19
N LEU A 892 -12.74 28.34 -12.29
CA LEU A 892 -13.58 28.22 -11.09
C LEU A 892 -13.27 29.33 -10.07
N PHE A 893 -12.04 29.83 -10.04
CA PHE A 893 -11.58 30.84 -9.08
C PHE A 893 -11.68 32.29 -9.60
N GLY A 894 -12.42 32.48 -10.70
CA GLY A 894 -12.61 33.77 -11.38
C GLY A 894 -11.62 33.97 -12.53
N TYR A 895 -12.13 34.32 -13.71
CA TYR A 895 -11.31 34.47 -14.93
C TYR A 895 -11.91 35.51 -15.89
N GLN A 896 -11.07 36.40 -16.42
CA GLN A 896 -11.48 37.48 -17.35
C GLN A 896 -12.70 38.31 -16.90
N GLY A 897 -12.83 38.55 -15.58
CA GLY A 897 -13.94 39.32 -15.01
C GLY A 897 -15.19 38.51 -14.66
N LEU A 898 -15.23 37.20 -14.95
CA LEU A 898 -16.24 36.30 -14.39
C LEU A 898 -16.01 36.14 -12.88
N PRO A 899 -17.08 36.09 -12.06
CA PRO A 899 -16.96 35.81 -10.64
C PRO A 899 -16.43 34.39 -10.39
N PRO A 900 -15.88 34.11 -9.20
CA PRO A 900 -15.64 32.75 -8.75
C PRO A 900 -16.94 31.93 -8.75
N ALA A 901 -16.80 30.63 -9.01
CA ALA A 901 -17.84 29.63 -8.87
C ALA A 901 -17.91 29.11 -7.42
N ASP A 902 -19.02 28.47 -7.06
CA ASP A 902 -19.23 27.80 -5.79
C ASP A 902 -18.45 26.47 -5.75
N VAL A 903 -17.15 26.60 -5.47
CA VAL A 903 -16.23 25.46 -5.35
C VAL A 903 -16.59 24.57 -4.16
N ALA A 904 -17.21 25.12 -3.10
CA ALA A 904 -17.62 24.32 -1.94
C ALA A 904 -18.78 23.36 -2.29
N ALA A 905 -19.79 23.84 -3.03
CA ALA A 905 -20.85 22.97 -3.56
C ALA A 905 -20.31 21.89 -4.52
N LEU A 906 -19.26 22.22 -5.29
CA LEU A 906 -18.59 21.25 -6.17
C LEU A 906 -17.78 20.21 -5.38
N GLU A 907 -17.12 20.60 -4.29
CA GLU A 907 -16.39 19.68 -3.40
C GLU A 907 -17.36 18.71 -2.67
N ASP A 908 -18.53 19.17 -2.20
CA ASP A 908 -19.60 18.31 -1.64
C ASP A 908 -20.18 17.33 -2.68
N LEU A 909 -20.43 17.80 -3.92
CA LEU A 909 -20.84 16.92 -5.03
C LEU A 909 -19.81 15.80 -5.28
N VAL A 910 -18.52 16.13 -5.28
CA VAL A 910 -17.44 15.15 -5.44
C VAL A 910 -17.38 14.18 -4.24
N ALA A 911 -17.56 14.66 -3.00
CA ALA A 911 -17.60 13.83 -1.81
C ALA A 911 -18.74 12.78 -1.88
N ARG A 912 -19.95 13.24 -2.22
CA ARG A 912 -21.14 12.38 -2.35
C ARG A 912 -20.99 11.34 -3.47
N VAL A 913 -20.42 11.72 -4.61
CA VAL A 913 -20.15 10.78 -5.72
C VAL A 913 -19.03 9.79 -5.36
N ALA A 914 -18.02 10.21 -4.60
CA ALA A 914 -16.99 9.31 -4.09
C ALA A 914 -17.57 8.24 -3.15
N LEU A 915 -18.41 8.64 -2.18
CA LEU A 915 -19.07 7.71 -1.26
C LEU A 915 -20.06 6.78 -1.98
N LEU A 916 -20.90 7.31 -2.88
CA LEU A 916 -21.81 6.55 -3.74
C LEU A 916 -21.06 5.44 -4.51
N LYS A 917 -19.90 5.77 -5.11
CA LYS A 917 -19.11 4.78 -5.84
C LYS A 917 -18.33 3.83 -4.95
N ASP A 918 -17.99 4.20 -3.71
CA ASP A 918 -17.31 3.29 -2.81
C ASP A 918 -18.27 2.21 -2.29
N ASN A 919 -19.44 2.65 -1.82
CA ASN A 919 -20.53 1.81 -1.33
C ASN A 919 -21.04 0.84 -2.41
N HIS A 920 -21.25 1.33 -3.64
CA HIS A 920 -21.92 0.58 -4.72
C HIS A 920 -20.95 0.14 -5.84
N PRO A 921 -20.34 -1.07 -5.75
CA PRO A 921 -19.49 -1.63 -6.82
C PRO A 921 -20.28 -1.96 -8.10
N GLU A 922 -21.56 -2.26 -7.98
CA GLU A 922 -22.46 -2.55 -9.10
C GLU A 922 -22.64 -1.37 -10.05
N ILE A 923 -22.43 -0.13 -9.58
CA ILE A 923 -22.31 1.04 -10.46
C ILE A 923 -20.97 0.98 -11.20
N ALA A 924 -21.00 0.41 -12.40
CA ALA A 924 -19.83 0.20 -13.25
C ALA A 924 -19.36 1.51 -13.91
N ARG A 925 -20.29 2.40 -14.26
CA ARG A 925 -20.01 3.76 -14.74
C ARG A 925 -21.04 4.75 -14.18
N LEU A 926 -20.56 5.95 -13.88
CA LEU A 926 -21.35 7.15 -13.63
C LEU A 926 -20.73 8.31 -14.41
N GLU A 927 -21.56 9.16 -15.00
CA GLU A 927 -21.12 10.40 -15.65
C GLU A 927 -22.15 11.52 -15.46
N PHE A 928 -21.71 12.63 -14.86
CA PHE A 928 -22.46 13.88 -14.76
C PHE A 928 -21.84 14.89 -15.72
N ASN A 929 -22.53 15.17 -16.82
CA ASN A 929 -21.97 15.94 -17.93
C ASN A 929 -23.07 16.69 -18.71
N PRO A 930 -23.13 18.05 -18.67
CA PRO A 930 -22.37 18.94 -17.79
C PRO A 930 -23.01 19.07 -16.39
N VAL A 931 -22.16 19.38 -15.41
CA VAL A 931 -22.55 20.06 -14.17
C VAL A 931 -22.28 21.56 -14.37
N LEU A 932 -23.27 22.43 -14.13
CA LEU A 932 -23.05 23.87 -14.10
C LEU A 932 -22.81 24.32 -12.66
N VAL A 933 -21.65 24.95 -12.41
CA VAL A 933 -21.30 25.52 -11.10
C VAL A 933 -21.38 27.04 -11.19
N ALA A 934 -22.43 27.61 -10.61
CA ALA A 934 -22.68 29.06 -10.59
C ALA A 934 -21.86 29.74 -9.48
N SER A 935 -22.01 31.05 -9.28
CA SER A 935 -21.39 31.76 -8.13
C SER A 935 -22.10 31.52 -6.79
N SER A 936 -23.12 30.66 -6.77
CA SER A 936 -23.86 30.18 -5.61
C SER A 936 -24.61 28.92 -6.03
N GLY A 937 -24.27 27.78 -5.43
CA GLY A 937 -24.76 26.46 -5.80
C GLY A 937 -24.33 25.96 -7.19
N LEU A 938 -24.77 24.74 -7.49
CA LEU A 938 -24.56 24.06 -8.77
C LEU A 938 -25.83 23.35 -9.25
N THR A 939 -25.81 22.83 -10.48
CA THR A 939 -26.90 22.04 -11.04
C THR A 939 -26.35 20.93 -11.95
N VAL A 940 -26.69 19.68 -11.67
CA VAL A 940 -26.40 18.55 -12.56
C VAL A 940 -27.46 18.54 -13.66
N LEU A 941 -27.07 18.89 -14.90
CA LEU A 941 -28.03 18.98 -16.03
C LEU A 941 -28.31 17.65 -16.72
N SER A 942 -27.48 16.64 -16.49
CA SER A 942 -27.58 15.31 -17.09
C SER A 942 -26.72 14.33 -16.30
N ALA A 943 -27.27 13.15 -16.02
CA ALA A 943 -26.57 12.01 -15.46
C ALA A 943 -26.75 10.79 -16.38
N ALA A 944 -25.70 9.98 -16.49
CA ALA A 944 -25.71 8.69 -17.17
C ALA A 944 -25.05 7.66 -16.24
N ILE A 945 -25.81 6.64 -15.83
CA ILE A 945 -25.39 5.65 -14.84
C ILE A 945 -25.63 4.25 -15.41
N ASP A 946 -24.61 3.40 -15.32
CA ASP A 946 -24.61 2.03 -15.83
C ASP A 946 -24.33 1.03 -14.71
N VAL A 947 -25.22 0.05 -14.56
CA VAL A 947 -25.14 -1.00 -13.54
C VAL A 947 -24.72 -2.33 -14.18
N GLY A 948 -23.74 -3.02 -13.58
CA GLY A 948 -23.22 -4.31 -14.03
C GLY A 948 -23.21 -5.35 -12.90
N ASN A 949 -22.78 -6.59 -13.19
CA ASN A 949 -22.74 -7.65 -12.18
C ASN A 949 -21.45 -7.59 -11.34
N PRO A 950 -21.51 -7.25 -10.03
CA PRO A 950 -20.32 -7.16 -9.18
C PRO A 950 -19.65 -8.52 -8.93
N GLN A 951 -20.30 -9.66 -9.19
CA GLN A 951 -19.69 -10.98 -8.98
C GLN A 951 -18.52 -11.29 -9.93
N ARG A 952 -18.34 -10.54 -11.03
CA ARG A 952 -17.11 -10.63 -11.84
C ARG A 952 -15.87 -10.03 -11.14
N ARG A 953 -16.02 -9.48 -9.92
CA ARG A 953 -14.97 -8.93 -9.03
C ARG A 953 -14.50 -10.01 -8.03
N THR A 954 -13.35 -10.65 -8.27
CA THR A 954 -12.75 -11.68 -7.37
C THR A 954 -12.33 -11.16 -6.00
N ASP A 955 -12.46 -9.86 -5.78
CA ASP A 955 -12.27 -9.22 -4.48
C ASP A 955 -13.55 -9.26 -3.63
N SER A 956 -14.67 -9.86 -4.08
CA SER A 956 -15.98 -9.80 -3.39
C SER A 956 -15.95 -10.20 -1.90
N ALA A 957 -15.37 -11.35 -1.54
CA ALA A 957 -15.23 -11.76 -0.14
C ALA A 957 -14.18 -10.93 0.63
N ARG A 958 -13.11 -10.52 -0.05
CA ARG A 958 -12.13 -9.55 0.49
C ARG A 958 -12.70 -8.13 0.63
N ARG A 959 -13.82 -7.82 -0.03
CA ARG A 959 -14.60 -6.58 0.05
C ARG A 959 -15.74 -6.69 1.08
N ALA A 960 -16.11 -7.91 1.46
CA ALA A 960 -16.92 -8.16 2.65
C ALA A 960 -16.08 -7.94 3.92
N MET A 961 -14.76 -8.21 3.84
CA MET A 961 -13.71 -7.59 4.68
C MET A 961 -13.28 -6.21 4.13
N ARG A 962 -14.23 -5.32 3.89
CA ARG A 962 -13.93 -3.88 4.02
C ARG A 962 -14.15 -3.46 5.48
N ASP A 963 -13.22 -2.75 6.11
CA ASP A 963 -12.05 -2.02 5.54
C ASP A 963 -10.68 -2.46 6.14
#